data_AF-A0A1M5SRT5-F1
#
_entry.id   AF-A0A1M5SRT5-F1
#
_cell.length_a   1.000
_cell.length_b   1.000
_cell.length_c   1.000
_cell.angle_alpha   90.00
_cell.angle_beta   90.00
_cell.angle_gamma   90.00
#
_symmetry.space_group_name_H-M   'P 1'
#
loop_
_entity.id
_entity.type
_entity.pdbx_description
1 polymer ?
#
loop_
_entity_poly.entity_id
_entity_poly.type
_entity_poly.pdbx_seq_one_letter_code
_entity_poly.pdbx_strand_id
1 'polypeptide(L)'
;MFFYAGIIINNISVHIDKVFTYEIPEELVGVLDIGYRVRVPFGRGDKVVEGFVLEMKESFAQLEKTKKVISLCDKKPLLSYDDVELIKKIRNKYLSTYIEAIRLMLPPGIFKGMKKKTTNLLYIGRPLEEKYLKEPYIKIVKVIDENKGQYNKAELSKKFNVSLSSINTLVKHGFISLEEHEESRADFREFIPYEEKVLKDFQKNAIDIILNSCEKKFLLHGVTGSGKTEIYLNLVSKYLKEGKESIILVPEISLTPQMVERIKGRFGKDVAVFHSKLSDGERYDEWMRVNEGAAKVAIGARSALFLPFRNLGLIVIDEEHENSYKSDSSPKYNAKEVAFMKSDISGCKVVLGSATPSIESYHSSLRGEVKLITLERRVNNRPLPETKIIDMREELISGNRSIFSRELYSAIEETLSRGEQIILFLNKRGFSSFVSCRECGYVYKCDNCDISLTYHNFSNKLICHYCGCSKEVSKLCPKCKSKYIKQFGVGTERVEQELHRYFKGIRTLRMDFDTTRKKNSHEEIYNSFKRGDADVLIGTQMITKGLDFENVTLVGVLAADLSLNLPDYRASERTFQIIMQVAGRAGRADKSGRVIVQTYSPDEISIQKTVTNDYEGFYENEIKIRELMNYPPFSKLLVINATSIKERELIEAMNYLGIKLDDILKEFPQVSKLGPCSCGVSKIKNEYRWQIILKGELNDEINNLMKNTAYETLKEINNGIKISLDINPNSLM
;
A
#
# COMPACT_ATOMS: atom_id res chain seq x y z
N MET A 1 7.36 15.35 39.86
CA MET A 1 8.30 16.01 38.91
C MET A 1 9.20 14.91 38.37
N PHE A 2 9.34 14.80 37.05
CA PHE A 2 10.11 13.70 36.46
C PHE A 2 11.60 14.02 36.46
N PHE A 3 12.40 13.10 37.01
CA PHE A 3 13.87 13.23 37.09
C PHE A 3 14.60 12.29 36.13
N TYR A 4 13.88 11.33 35.53
CA TYR A 4 14.45 10.34 34.63
C TYR A 4 13.62 10.19 33.35
N ALA A 5 14.31 9.96 32.24
CA ALA A 5 13.73 9.70 30.93
C ALA A 5 14.14 8.32 30.42
N GLY A 6 13.17 7.53 29.95
CA GLY A 6 13.40 6.29 29.22
C GLY A 6 13.58 6.60 27.74
N ILE A 7 14.78 6.37 27.22
CA ILE A 7 15.19 6.75 25.86
C ILE A 7 15.52 5.52 25.04
N ILE A 8 14.91 5.40 23.85
CA ILE A 8 15.36 4.45 22.84
C ILE A 8 16.42 5.10 21.95
N ILE A 9 17.55 4.41 21.77
CA ILE A 9 18.63 4.88 20.92
C ILE A 9 18.26 4.70 19.44
N ASN A 10 18.54 5.69 18.60
CA ASN A 10 18.27 5.66 17.15
C ASN A 10 19.20 4.68 16.41
N ASN A 11 18.95 3.39 16.62
CA ASN A 11 19.65 2.29 15.96
C ASN A 11 18.68 1.12 15.74
N ILE A 12 18.75 0.49 14.57
CA ILE A 12 17.84 -0.57 14.14
C ILE A 12 18.26 -1.95 14.67
N SER A 13 19.43 -2.08 15.27
CA SER A 13 19.93 -3.36 15.78
C SER A 13 19.03 -3.90 16.91
N VAL A 14 18.52 -5.12 16.73
CA VAL A 14 17.61 -5.80 17.68
C VAL A 14 18.23 -5.94 19.07
N HIS A 15 19.55 -6.09 19.19
CA HIS A 15 20.23 -6.25 20.48
C HIS A 15 20.20 -5.00 21.38
N ILE A 16 19.96 -3.83 20.77
CA ILE A 16 19.85 -2.55 21.48
C ILE A 16 18.44 -1.97 21.36
N ASP A 17 17.47 -2.77 20.91
CA ASP A 17 16.04 -2.43 20.86
C ASP A 17 15.40 -2.49 22.27
N LYS A 18 15.96 -1.70 23.20
CA LYS A 18 15.46 -1.56 24.56
C LYS A 18 15.54 -0.11 25.02
N VAL A 19 14.66 0.25 25.94
CA VAL A 19 14.62 1.58 26.54
C VAL A 19 15.73 1.67 27.59
N PHE A 20 16.56 2.71 27.49
CA PHE A 20 17.63 2.99 28.45
C PHE A 20 17.24 4.18 29.33
N THR A 21 17.49 4.08 30.63
CA THR A 21 17.16 5.15 31.59
C THR A 21 18.30 6.18 31.64
N TYR A 22 17.95 7.45 31.49
CA TYR A 22 18.85 8.60 31.61
C TYR A 22 18.32 9.59 32.65
N GLU A 23 19.22 10.28 33.33
CA GLU A 23 18.89 11.39 34.25
C GLU A 23 18.63 12.67 33.45
N ILE A 24 17.61 13.43 33.87
CA ILE A 24 17.22 14.70 33.27
C ILE A 24 18.01 15.82 33.97
N PRO A 25 18.85 16.59 33.26
CA PRO A 25 19.52 17.76 33.82
C PRO A 25 18.52 18.80 34.33
N GLU A 26 18.86 19.53 35.39
CA GLU A 26 17.98 20.55 36.02
C GLU A 26 17.41 21.55 34.98
N GLU A 27 18.22 21.95 34.00
CA GLU A 27 17.84 22.86 32.90
C GLU A 27 16.71 22.32 32.00
N LEU A 28 16.55 21.00 31.94
CA LEU A 28 15.54 20.32 31.11
C LEU A 28 14.35 19.82 31.91
N VAL A 29 14.38 19.91 33.25
CA VAL A 29 13.26 19.49 34.09
C VAL A 29 12.07 20.42 33.84
N GLY A 30 10.92 19.83 33.52
CA GLY A 30 9.70 20.57 33.15
C GLY A 30 9.63 21.01 31.69
N VAL A 31 10.71 20.84 30.91
CA VAL A 31 10.73 21.10 29.46
C VAL A 31 10.74 19.80 28.67
N LEU A 32 11.58 18.83 29.09
CA LEU A 32 11.66 17.52 28.46
C LEU A 32 10.39 16.71 28.76
N ASP A 33 9.81 16.14 27.72
CA ASP A 33 8.64 15.27 27.81
C ASP A 33 8.74 14.08 26.83
N ILE A 34 7.73 13.21 26.84
CA ILE A 34 7.57 12.12 25.89
C ILE A 34 7.57 12.65 24.45
N GLY A 35 8.23 11.93 23.56
CA GLY A 35 8.26 12.22 22.13
C GLY A 35 9.30 13.24 21.67
N TYR A 36 10.09 13.79 22.59
CA TYR A 36 11.28 14.54 22.22
C TYR A 36 12.37 13.64 21.62
N ARG A 37 13.05 14.16 20.61
CA ARG A 37 14.34 13.63 20.15
C ARG A 37 15.46 14.36 20.88
N VAL A 38 16.40 13.59 21.41
CA VAL A 38 17.46 14.08 22.29
C VAL A 38 18.83 13.50 21.91
N ARG A 39 19.89 14.20 22.32
CA ARG A 39 21.26 13.69 22.25
C ARG A 39 21.69 13.13 23.60
N VAL A 40 22.24 11.91 23.58
CA VAL A 40 22.68 11.19 24.79
C VAL A 40 24.02 10.48 24.55
N PRO A 41 24.85 10.30 25.60
CA PRO A 41 26.04 9.46 25.52
C PRO A 41 25.65 7.97 25.56
N PHE A 42 26.23 7.16 24.68
CA PHE A 42 25.92 5.73 24.59
C PHE A 42 27.17 4.84 24.46
N GLY A 43 27.10 3.65 25.05
CA GLY A 43 28.20 2.67 25.10
C GLY A 43 29.31 3.03 26.10
N ARG A 44 30.40 2.26 26.11
CA ARG A 44 31.55 2.46 27.02
C ARG A 44 32.40 3.69 26.69
N GLY A 45 32.37 4.14 25.44
CA GLY A 45 33.14 5.30 24.97
C GLY A 45 32.34 6.60 24.87
N ASP A 46 31.18 6.68 25.54
CA ASP A 46 30.33 7.87 25.61
C ASP A 46 30.06 8.59 24.27
N LYS A 47 29.89 7.81 23.20
CA LYS A 47 29.57 8.38 21.89
C LYS A 47 28.22 9.07 21.95
N VAL A 48 28.18 10.33 21.51
CA VAL A 48 26.94 11.11 21.43
C VAL A 48 26.10 10.57 20.28
N VAL A 49 24.90 10.10 20.60
CA VAL A 49 23.94 9.55 19.65
C VAL A 49 22.58 10.20 19.84
N GLU A 50 21.74 10.14 18.81
CA GLU A 50 20.35 10.54 18.90
C GLU A 50 19.50 9.41 19.51
N GLY A 51 18.48 9.80 20.28
CA GLY A 51 17.46 8.90 20.80
C GLY A 51 16.12 9.60 20.94
N PHE A 52 15.07 8.83 21.23
CA PHE A 52 13.71 9.32 21.43
C PHE A 52 13.23 8.99 22.83
N VAL A 53 12.61 9.96 23.49
CA VAL A 53 12.00 9.79 24.82
C VAL A 53 10.68 9.04 24.68
N LEU A 54 10.56 7.87 25.32
CA LEU A 54 9.35 7.04 25.30
C LEU A 54 8.68 6.93 26.67
N GLU A 55 9.40 7.22 27.75
CA GLU A 55 8.91 7.10 29.13
C GLU A 55 9.47 8.23 29.98
N MET A 56 8.70 8.68 30.96
CA MET A 56 9.12 9.65 31.97
C MET A 56 8.91 9.02 33.35
N LYS A 57 9.89 9.15 34.26
CA LYS A 57 9.88 8.50 35.58
C LYS A 57 10.31 9.48 36.68
N GLU A 58 9.60 9.44 37.80
CA GLU A 58 9.88 10.30 38.96
C GLU A 58 11.03 9.73 39.81
N SER A 59 11.01 8.42 40.05
CA SER A 59 12.06 7.72 40.78
C SER A 59 12.38 6.39 40.11
N PHE A 60 13.57 5.87 40.37
CA PHE A 60 14.00 4.57 39.90
C PHE A 60 14.66 3.84 41.07
N ALA A 61 14.09 2.71 41.49
CA ALA A 61 14.70 1.87 42.50
C ALA A 61 15.93 1.19 41.88
N GLN A 62 17.11 1.34 42.51
CA GLN A 62 18.41 0.79 42.08
C GLN A 62 18.99 1.38 40.79
N LEU A 63 19.56 2.58 40.88
CA LEU A 63 20.46 3.11 39.85
C LEU A 63 21.90 3.08 40.37
N GLU A 64 22.72 2.15 39.89
CA GLU A 64 24.15 2.13 40.26
C GLU A 64 24.93 3.26 39.57
N LYS A 65 24.64 3.55 38.29
CA LYS A 65 25.19 4.65 37.48
C LYS A 65 24.24 5.05 36.34
N THR A 66 23.80 6.31 36.29
CA THR A 66 23.08 6.90 35.16
C THR A 66 23.94 7.91 34.41
N LYS A 67 23.69 8.03 33.11
CA LYS A 67 24.21 9.15 32.31
C LYS A 67 23.12 10.20 32.15
N LYS A 68 23.52 11.44 31.85
CA LYS A 68 22.60 12.57 31.67
C LYS A 68 22.23 12.81 30.21
N VAL A 69 21.05 13.37 29.97
CA VAL A 69 20.67 13.91 28.66
C VAL A 69 21.55 15.13 28.33
N ILE A 70 22.04 15.25 27.09
CA ILE A 70 22.95 16.33 26.69
C ILE A 70 22.16 17.55 26.18
N SER A 71 21.23 17.33 25.25
CA SER A 71 20.47 18.42 24.61
C SER A 71 19.23 17.91 23.88
N LEU A 72 18.27 18.80 23.66
CA LEU A 72 17.11 18.59 22.79
C LEU A 72 17.49 18.84 21.33
N CYS A 73 17.02 17.99 20.41
CA CYS A 73 17.22 18.21 18.98
C CYS A 73 16.18 19.17 18.37
N ASP A 74 15.00 19.24 18.98
CA ASP A 74 13.81 19.88 18.41
C ASP A 74 13.15 20.80 19.46
N LYS A 75 12.51 21.89 19.00
CA LYS A 75 11.87 22.88 19.87
C LYS A 75 10.57 22.38 20.52
N LYS A 76 9.97 21.35 19.95
CA LYS A 76 8.69 20.74 20.35
C LYS A 76 8.83 19.21 20.22
N PRO A 77 8.05 18.42 20.97
CA PRO A 77 8.01 16.98 20.77
C PRO A 77 7.55 16.65 19.35
N LEU A 78 8.19 15.65 18.74
CA LEU A 78 7.86 15.18 17.39
C LEU A 78 6.80 14.07 17.40
N LEU A 79 6.62 13.41 18.56
CA LEU A 79 5.66 12.33 18.76
C LEU A 79 4.75 12.72 19.91
N SER A 80 3.46 12.42 19.78
CA SER A 80 2.51 12.51 20.88
C SER A 80 2.59 11.27 21.79
N TYR A 81 1.91 11.33 22.95
CA TYR A 81 1.72 10.15 23.79
C TYR A 81 1.02 9.01 23.03
N ASP A 82 -0.03 9.34 22.27
CA ASP A 82 -0.78 8.40 21.43
C ASP A 82 0.13 7.75 20.36
N ASP A 83 1.06 8.50 19.76
CA ASP A 83 2.04 7.95 18.82
C ASP A 83 2.96 6.93 19.51
N VAL A 84 3.41 7.22 20.74
CA VAL A 84 4.25 6.30 21.52
C VAL A 84 3.50 5.03 21.90
N GLU A 85 2.22 5.13 22.27
CA GLU A 85 1.38 3.94 22.52
C GLU A 85 1.21 3.12 21.23
N LEU A 86 0.94 3.79 20.10
CA LEU A 86 0.81 3.14 18.80
C LEU A 86 2.12 2.45 18.38
N ILE A 87 3.27 3.09 18.59
CA ILE A 87 4.61 2.53 18.34
C ILE A 87 4.79 1.22 19.13
N LYS A 88 4.42 1.19 20.41
CA LYS A 88 4.51 -0.02 21.25
C LYS A 88 3.61 -1.14 20.71
N LYS A 89 2.36 -0.82 20.32
CA LYS A 89 1.42 -1.80 19.73
C LYS A 89 1.92 -2.34 18.39
N ILE A 90 2.44 -1.48 17.50
CA ILE A 90 3.01 -1.88 16.20
C ILE A 90 4.23 -2.78 16.41
N ARG A 91 5.14 -2.39 17.30
CA ARG A 91 6.36 -3.14 17.60
C ARG A 91 6.03 -4.57 18.05
N ASN A 92 5.12 -4.70 19.00
CA ASN A 92 4.74 -6.01 19.55
C ASN A 92 4.00 -6.84 18.49
N LYS A 93 2.99 -6.26 17.83
CA LYS A 93 2.17 -7.00 16.85
C LYS A 93 2.94 -7.42 15.61
N TYR A 94 3.90 -6.64 15.14
CA TYR A 94 4.63 -6.93 13.88
C TYR A 94 6.09 -7.32 14.10
N LEU A 95 6.47 -7.60 15.35
CA LEU A 95 7.81 -8.08 15.71
C LEU A 95 8.94 -7.17 15.21
N SER A 96 8.67 -5.88 15.04
CA SER A 96 9.66 -4.89 14.60
C SER A 96 10.46 -4.37 15.79
N THR A 97 11.39 -3.46 15.53
CA THR A 97 12.06 -2.63 16.54
C THR A 97 11.28 -1.34 16.81
N TYR A 98 11.58 -0.67 17.91
CA TYR A 98 11.07 0.66 18.22
C TYR A 98 11.44 1.67 17.13
N ILE A 99 12.68 1.63 16.64
CA ILE A 99 13.15 2.59 15.63
C ILE A 99 12.48 2.37 14.28
N GLU A 100 12.23 1.12 13.89
CA GLU A 100 11.43 0.83 12.70
C GLU A 100 10.00 1.38 12.82
N ALA A 101 9.36 1.26 13.99
CA ALA A 101 8.04 1.83 14.23
C ALA A 101 8.05 3.38 14.30
N ILE A 102 9.05 4.00 14.94
CA ILE A 102 9.21 5.47 14.99
C ILE A 102 9.40 6.06 13.59
N ARG A 103 10.13 5.37 12.71
CA ARG A 103 10.31 5.78 11.31
C ARG A 103 9.02 5.80 10.49
N LEU A 104 7.94 5.18 10.97
CA LEU A 104 6.62 5.31 10.35
C LEU A 104 5.98 6.66 10.67
N MET A 105 6.20 7.18 11.87
CA MET A 105 5.62 8.44 12.36
C MET A 105 6.29 9.68 11.77
N LEU A 106 7.55 9.57 11.37
CA LEU A 106 8.37 10.71 10.99
C LEU A 106 8.83 10.63 9.53
N PRO A 107 8.74 11.73 8.74
CA PRO A 107 9.24 11.75 7.38
C PRO A 107 10.78 11.60 7.35
N PRO A 108 11.34 10.97 6.30
CA PRO A 108 12.79 10.77 6.16
C PRO A 108 13.62 12.06 6.29
N GLY A 109 13.04 13.19 5.89
CA GLY A 109 13.67 14.51 6.00
C GLY A 109 14.09 14.89 7.43
N ILE A 110 13.33 14.50 8.46
CA ILE A 110 13.65 14.81 9.87
C ILE A 110 14.96 14.14 10.30
N PHE A 111 15.17 12.90 9.89
CA PHE A 111 16.41 12.16 10.17
C PHE A 111 17.62 12.70 9.40
N LYS A 112 17.38 13.40 8.28
CA LYS A 112 18.43 14.06 7.48
C LYS A 112 18.70 15.50 7.92
N GLY A 113 18.05 15.98 8.99
CA GLY A 113 18.16 17.37 9.45
C GLY A 113 17.56 18.39 8.47
N MET A 114 16.61 17.96 7.63
CA MET A 114 15.92 18.82 6.68
C MET A 114 15.12 19.89 7.42
N LYS A 115 15.21 21.13 6.93
CA LYS A 115 14.44 22.29 7.40
C LYS A 115 13.44 22.72 6.32
N LYS A 116 12.46 23.53 6.73
CA LYS A 116 11.58 24.24 5.79
C LYS A 116 12.42 24.94 4.72
N LYS A 117 11.97 24.91 3.46
CA LYS A 117 12.69 25.64 2.39
C LYS A 117 12.59 27.12 2.73
N THR A 118 13.72 27.81 2.77
CA THR A 118 13.73 29.27 2.83
C THR A 118 14.19 29.81 1.50
N THR A 119 13.54 30.88 1.06
CA THR A 119 14.00 31.69 -0.05
C THR A 119 14.27 33.09 0.46
N ASN A 120 15.40 33.65 0.03
CA ASN A 120 15.75 35.01 0.38
C ASN A 120 15.07 35.96 -0.60
N LEU A 121 13.98 36.58 -0.15
CA LEU A 121 13.24 37.57 -0.92
C LEU A 121 13.89 38.94 -0.69
N LEU A 122 13.86 39.76 -1.75
CA LEU A 122 14.55 41.03 -1.79
C LEU A 122 13.62 42.14 -1.28
N TYR A 123 14.11 42.92 -0.32
CA TYR A 123 13.45 44.11 0.22
C TYR A 123 14.37 45.32 0.13
N ILE A 124 13.80 46.52 0.17
CA ILE A 124 14.59 47.75 0.27
C ILE A 124 15.11 47.87 1.69
N GLY A 125 16.43 47.92 1.83
CA GLY A 125 17.09 48.15 3.12
C GLY A 125 17.19 49.64 3.41
N ARG A 126 18.05 50.33 2.66
CA ARG A 126 18.33 51.77 2.82
C ARG A 126 18.38 52.49 1.46
N PRO A 127 18.12 53.80 1.39
CA PRO A 127 18.16 54.54 0.14
C PRO A 127 19.56 54.54 -0.49
N LEU A 128 19.61 54.61 -1.82
CA LEU A 128 20.87 54.65 -2.58
C LEU A 128 21.68 55.91 -2.22
N GLU A 129 22.97 55.75 -1.97
CA GLU A 129 23.93 56.85 -1.82
C GLU A 129 24.32 57.42 -3.19
N GLU A 130 24.81 58.68 -3.25
CA GLU A 130 25.15 59.40 -4.48
C GLU A 130 26.01 58.60 -5.48
N LYS A 131 26.96 57.81 -4.97
CA LYS A 131 27.85 56.96 -5.78
C LYS A 131 27.13 55.83 -6.53
N TYR A 132 25.92 55.45 -6.09
CA TYR A 132 25.11 54.37 -6.63
C TYR A 132 23.82 54.86 -7.31
N LEU A 133 23.62 56.18 -7.42
CA LEU A 133 22.55 56.80 -8.23
C LEU A 133 22.89 56.75 -9.74
N LYS A 134 23.08 55.55 -10.28
CA LYS A 134 23.30 55.33 -11.72
C LYS A 134 22.69 54.01 -12.18
N GLU A 135 22.43 53.90 -13.48
CA GLU A 135 22.08 52.61 -14.10
C GLU A 135 23.25 51.62 -13.95
N PRO A 136 23.00 50.33 -13.65
CA PRO A 136 21.68 49.65 -13.55
C PRO A 136 21.06 49.65 -12.13
N TYR A 137 21.66 50.32 -11.14
CA TYR A 137 21.26 50.21 -9.73
C TYR A 137 19.90 50.86 -9.42
N ILE A 138 19.61 52.01 -10.04
CA ILE A 138 18.31 52.70 -9.90
C ILE A 138 17.17 51.80 -10.38
N LYS A 139 17.31 51.20 -11.56
CA LYS A 139 16.35 50.26 -12.12
C LYS A 139 16.11 49.05 -11.21
N ILE A 140 17.16 48.47 -10.62
CA ILE A 140 17.03 47.33 -9.72
C ILE A 140 16.26 47.69 -8.45
N VAL A 141 16.58 48.83 -7.82
CA VAL A 141 15.88 49.28 -6.60
C VAL A 141 14.42 49.60 -6.90
N LYS A 142 14.11 50.23 -8.04
CA LYS A 142 12.74 50.53 -8.45
C LYS A 142 11.91 49.26 -8.68
N VAL A 143 12.47 48.26 -9.36
CA VAL A 143 11.79 46.96 -9.57
C VAL A 143 11.53 46.25 -8.24
N ILE A 144 12.44 46.34 -7.27
CA ILE A 144 12.26 45.76 -5.94
C ILE A 144 11.21 46.54 -5.12
N ASP A 145 11.15 47.87 -5.24
CA ASP A 145 10.11 48.70 -4.61
C ASP A 145 8.71 48.37 -5.15
N GLU A 146 8.60 48.12 -6.46
CA GLU A 146 7.33 47.77 -7.10
C GLU A 146 6.87 46.33 -6.80
N ASN A 147 7.80 45.42 -6.52
CA ASN A 147 7.54 43.99 -6.36
C ASN A 147 7.99 43.46 -4.98
N LYS A 148 7.85 44.29 -3.94
CA LYS A 148 8.34 44.07 -2.56
C LYS A 148 8.20 42.62 -2.13
N GLY A 149 9.32 41.96 -1.86
CA GLY A 149 9.31 40.60 -1.32
C GLY A 149 8.75 39.52 -2.26
N GLN A 150 8.63 39.74 -3.58
CA GLN A 150 8.07 38.73 -4.49
C GLN A 150 9.13 37.84 -5.17
N TYR A 151 10.38 38.29 -5.26
CA TYR A 151 11.41 37.59 -6.05
C TYR A 151 12.69 37.39 -5.27
N ASN A 152 13.33 36.24 -5.47
CA ASN A 152 14.72 36.02 -5.08
C ASN A 152 15.70 36.57 -6.13
N LYS A 153 17.00 36.56 -5.81
CA LYS A 153 18.07 37.08 -6.70
C LYS A 153 18.04 36.50 -8.12
N ALA A 154 17.76 35.20 -8.25
CA ALA A 154 17.80 34.50 -9.54
C ALA A 154 16.54 34.80 -10.37
N GLU A 155 15.38 34.85 -9.73
CA GLU A 155 14.09 35.19 -10.36
C GLU A 155 14.07 36.64 -10.84
N LEU A 156 14.53 37.58 -10.01
CA LEU A 156 14.59 39.00 -10.36
C LEU A 156 15.50 39.22 -11.58
N SER A 157 16.68 38.58 -11.58
CA SER A 157 17.63 38.59 -12.69
C SER A 157 17.02 38.07 -13.99
N LYS A 158 16.37 36.90 -13.94
CA LYS A 158 15.79 36.24 -15.12
C LYS A 158 14.57 36.96 -15.66
N LYS A 159 13.69 37.47 -14.79
CA LYS A 159 12.41 38.09 -15.17
C LYS A 159 12.57 39.53 -15.65
N PHE A 160 13.47 40.30 -15.04
CA PHE A 160 13.68 41.72 -15.36
C PHE A 160 14.99 42.00 -16.11
N ASN A 161 15.73 40.95 -16.49
CA ASN A 161 16.99 41.00 -17.23
C ASN A 161 18.03 41.92 -16.58
N VAL A 162 18.19 41.80 -15.25
CA VAL A 162 19.12 42.60 -14.44
C VAL A 162 20.30 41.73 -13.97
N SER A 163 21.50 42.30 -13.93
CA SER A 163 22.71 41.53 -13.59
C SER A 163 22.72 41.07 -12.13
N LEU A 164 22.97 39.76 -11.92
CA LEU A 164 23.21 39.16 -10.59
C LEU A 164 24.36 39.84 -9.83
N SER A 165 25.39 40.30 -10.54
CA SER A 165 26.52 41.00 -9.90
C SER A 165 26.08 42.33 -9.29
N SER A 166 25.21 43.08 -9.98
CA SER A 166 24.67 44.35 -9.53
C SER A 166 23.73 44.18 -8.32
N ILE A 167 22.90 43.13 -8.32
CA ILE A 167 22.07 42.76 -7.16
C ILE A 167 22.96 42.44 -5.95
N ASN A 168 24.02 41.65 -6.15
CA ASN A 168 24.95 41.30 -5.06
C ASN A 168 25.70 42.51 -4.50
N THR A 169 26.09 43.48 -5.33
CA THR A 169 26.68 44.75 -4.87
C THR A 169 25.71 45.52 -3.98
N LEU A 170 24.44 45.64 -4.38
CA LEU A 170 23.43 46.35 -3.61
C LEU A 170 23.12 45.66 -2.26
N VAL A 171 23.11 44.33 -2.23
CA VAL A 171 22.99 43.56 -0.98
C VAL A 171 24.21 43.76 -0.08
N LYS A 172 25.43 43.70 -0.64
CA LYS A 172 26.68 43.89 0.12
C LYS A 172 26.75 45.26 0.80
N HIS A 173 26.24 46.29 0.15
CA HIS A 173 26.22 47.65 0.69
C HIS A 173 24.92 47.98 1.46
N GLY A 174 24.06 47.00 1.73
CA GLY A 174 22.87 47.15 2.56
C GLY A 174 21.73 47.97 1.95
N PHE A 175 21.80 48.30 0.64
CA PHE A 175 20.70 48.98 -0.07
C PHE A 175 19.51 48.04 -0.29
N ILE A 176 19.77 46.75 -0.40
CA ILE A 176 18.77 45.68 -0.47
C ILE A 176 19.00 44.74 0.71
N SER A 177 17.96 44.47 1.49
CA SER A 177 17.96 43.42 2.51
C SER A 177 17.49 42.10 1.92
N LEU A 178 18.02 41.01 2.46
CA LEU A 178 17.53 39.66 2.22
C LEU A 178 16.75 39.24 3.45
N GLU A 179 15.45 39.02 3.28
CA GLU A 179 14.63 38.42 4.32
C GLU A 179 14.35 36.97 3.96
N GLU A 180 14.59 36.06 4.90
CA GLU A 180 14.27 34.65 4.76
C GLU A 180 12.76 34.47 4.83
N HIS A 181 12.14 34.08 3.72
CA HIS A 181 10.76 33.65 3.68
C HIS A 181 10.66 32.13 3.54
N GLU A 182 9.81 31.52 4.36
CA GLU A 182 9.48 30.11 4.23
C GLU A 182 8.70 29.88 2.94
N GLU A 183 9.27 29.10 2.02
CA GLU A 183 8.61 28.65 0.80
C GLU A 183 8.10 27.22 1.03
N SER A 184 6.80 27.02 0.92
CA SER A 184 6.22 25.68 1.02
C SER A 184 6.33 24.96 -0.32
N ARG A 185 6.82 23.73 -0.33
CA ARG A 185 6.85 22.87 -1.54
C ARG A 185 5.50 22.17 -1.77
N ALA A 186 4.48 22.45 -0.94
CA ALA A 186 3.15 21.86 -1.08
C ALA A 186 2.39 22.41 -2.30
N ASP A 187 1.50 21.59 -2.84
CA ASP A 187 0.74 21.92 -4.05
C ASP A 187 -0.52 22.74 -3.73
N PHE A 188 -0.44 24.07 -3.93
CA PHE A 188 -1.51 25.04 -3.68
C PHE A 188 -2.23 25.54 -4.94
N ARG A 189 -2.25 24.76 -6.03
CA ARG A 189 -3.04 25.13 -7.22
C ARG A 189 -4.50 25.40 -6.83
N GLU A 190 -5.14 26.33 -7.53
CA GLU A 190 -6.59 26.50 -7.42
C GLU A 190 -7.29 25.34 -8.14
N PHE A 191 -8.14 24.63 -7.41
CA PHE A 191 -8.90 23.50 -7.92
C PHE A 191 -10.33 23.93 -8.22
N ILE A 192 -10.93 23.34 -9.25
CA ILE A 192 -12.32 23.56 -9.59
C ILE A 192 -13.18 23.13 -8.39
N PRO A 193 -14.09 23.99 -7.87
CA PRO A 193 -14.96 23.64 -6.76
C PRO A 193 -15.77 22.37 -7.07
N TYR A 194 -15.78 21.44 -6.12
CA TYR A 194 -16.58 20.22 -6.22
C TYR A 194 -17.78 20.32 -5.28
N GLU A 195 -18.95 20.60 -5.85
CA GLU A 195 -20.19 20.77 -5.09
C GLU A 195 -20.68 19.45 -4.46
N GLU A 196 -21.39 19.59 -3.34
CA GLU A 196 -22.02 18.47 -2.65
C GLU A 196 -23.16 17.88 -3.50
N LYS A 197 -23.07 16.58 -3.79
CA LYS A 197 -24.13 15.87 -4.52
C LYS A 197 -25.32 15.57 -3.63
N VAL A 198 -26.51 15.59 -4.22
CA VAL A 198 -27.75 15.16 -3.55
C VAL A 198 -27.67 13.67 -3.22
N LEU A 199 -27.61 13.38 -1.92
CA LEU A 199 -27.56 12.01 -1.40
C LEU A 199 -28.93 11.33 -1.50
N LYS A 200 -28.91 10.05 -1.85
CA LYS A 200 -30.08 9.16 -1.76
C LYS A 200 -30.33 8.72 -0.31
N ASP A 201 -31.55 8.26 -0.01
CA ASP A 201 -31.95 7.92 1.37
C ASP A 201 -31.09 6.80 1.98
N PHE A 202 -30.71 5.79 1.18
CA PHE A 202 -29.82 4.73 1.65
C PHE A 202 -28.41 5.24 2.02
N GLN A 203 -27.93 6.29 1.35
CA GLN A 203 -26.64 6.92 1.66
C GLN A 203 -26.73 7.77 2.93
N LYS A 204 -27.84 8.51 3.10
CA LYS A 204 -28.11 9.29 4.32
C LYS A 204 -28.20 8.37 5.54
N ASN A 205 -28.95 7.27 5.43
CA ASN A 205 -29.06 6.28 6.49
C ASN A 205 -27.69 5.71 6.88
N ALA A 206 -26.85 5.34 5.90
CA ALA A 206 -25.48 4.89 6.18
C ALA A 206 -24.65 5.92 6.96
N ILE A 207 -24.74 7.20 6.59
CA ILE A 207 -24.06 8.30 7.29
C ILE A 207 -24.59 8.44 8.71
N ASP A 208 -25.91 8.41 8.91
CA ASP A 208 -26.54 8.59 10.21
C ASP A 208 -26.23 7.42 11.15
N ILE A 209 -26.21 6.18 10.64
CA ILE A 209 -25.74 5.00 11.39
C ILE A 209 -24.30 5.22 11.85
N ILE A 210 -23.40 5.66 10.97
CA ILE A 210 -21.99 5.85 11.31
C ILE A 210 -21.84 6.94 12.37
N LEU A 211 -22.52 8.07 12.25
CA LEU A 211 -22.37 9.21 13.16
C LEU A 211 -22.97 8.94 14.55
N ASN A 212 -24.19 8.39 14.59
CA ASN A 212 -24.95 8.24 15.84
C ASN A 212 -24.64 6.94 16.60
N SER A 213 -23.91 6.00 15.99
CA SER A 213 -23.55 4.74 16.64
C SER A 213 -22.43 4.93 17.67
N CYS A 214 -22.51 4.21 18.79
CA CYS A 214 -21.42 4.08 19.78
C CYS A 214 -20.26 3.25 19.23
N GLU A 215 -20.54 2.36 18.27
CA GLU A 215 -19.50 1.61 17.55
C GLU A 215 -18.48 2.53 16.90
N LYS A 216 -17.22 2.08 16.90
CA LYS A 216 -16.11 2.81 16.28
C LYS A 216 -15.68 2.23 14.94
N LYS A 217 -16.00 0.97 14.65
CA LYS A 217 -15.49 0.22 13.49
C LYS A 217 -16.64 -0.17 12.58
N PHE A 218 -16.57 0.20 11.31
CA PHE A 218 -17.64 -0.02 10.33
C PHE A 218 -17.10 -0.61 9.03
N LEU A 219 -17.88 -1.52 8.42
CA LEU A 219 -17.65 -2.03 7.07
C LEU A 219 -18.81 -1.57 6.18
N LEU A 220 -18.50 -0.68 5.23
CA LEU A 220 -19.40 -0.22 4.19
C LEU A 220 -19.27 -1.14 2.97
N HIS A 221 -20.10 -2.19 2.95
CA HIS A 221 -20.19 -3.15 1.85
C HIS A 221 -21.16 -2.62 0.80
N GLY A 222 -20.65 -2.10 -0.32
CA GLY A 222 -21.51 -1.51 -1.34
C GLY A 222 -21.04 -1.80 -2.75
N VAL A 223 -21.98 -2.20 -3.62
CA VAL A 223 -21.72 -2.52 -5.02
C VAL A 223 -20.99 -1.38 -5.74
N THR A 224 -20.25 -1.69 -6.79
CA THR A 224 -19.58 -0.67 -7.62
C THR A 224 -20.60 0.34 -8.14
N GLY A 225 -20.38 1.64 -7.90
CA GLY A 225 -21.32 2.69 -8.29
C GLY A 225 -22.44 3.01 -7.26
N SER A 226 -22.40 2.46 -6.05
CA SER A 226 -23.30 2.84 -4.94
C SER A 226 -23.02 4.22 -4.32
N GLY A 227 -21.93 4.87 -4.74
CA GLY A 227 -21.56 6.21 -4.28
C GLY A 227 -20.89 6.26 -2.91
N LYS A 228 -20.15 5.20 -2.52
CA LYS A 228 -19.37 5.16 -1.27
C LYS A 228 -18.49 6.40 -1.04
N THR A 229 -17.86 6.89 -2.10
CA THR A 229 -17.04 8.12 -2.04
C THR A 229 -17.83 9.32 -1.51
N GLU A 230 -19.09 9.51 -1.93
CA GLU A 230 -19.91 10.62 -1.42
C GLU A 230 -20.25 10.46 0.06
N ILE A 231 -20.44 9.21 0.54
CA ILE A 231 -20.63 8.93 1.96
C ILE A 231 -19.38 9.39 2.75
N TYR A 232 -18.18 9.04 2.28
CA TYR A 232 -16.93 9.43 2.94
C TYR A 232 -16.77 10.96 3.00
N LEU A 233 -16.98 11.65 1.87
CA LEU A 233 -16.83 13.11 1.80
C LEU A 233 -17.82 13.83 2.71
N ASN A 234 -19.05 13.32 2.82
CA ASN A 234 -20.06 13.88 3.72
C ASN A 234 -19.71 13.64 5.19
N LEU A 235 -19.20 12.46 5.54
CA LEU A 235 -18.69 12.19 6.88
C LEU A 235 -17.55 13.16 7.23
N VAL A 236 -16.55 13.31 6.36
CA VAL A 236 -15.45 14.27 6.57
C VAL A 236 -15.96 15.70 6.74
N SER A 237 -16.92 16.14 5.92
CA SER A 237 -17.52 17.48 6.07
C SER A 237 -18.17 17.69 7.44
N LYS A 238 -18.91 16.70 7.95
CA LYS A 238 -19.53 16.77 9.28
C LYS A 238 -18.48 16.79 10.40
N TYR A 239 -17.44 15.95 10.33
CA TYR A 239 -16.35 15.94 11.31
C TYR A 239 -15.54 17.25 11.31
N LEU A 240 -15.28 17.84 10.14
CA LEU A 240 -14.62 19.14 10.04
C LEU A 240 -15.44 20.27 10.68
N LYS A 241 -16.78 20.25 10.53
CA LYS A 241 -17.69 21.19 11.20
C LYS A 241 -17.63 21.07 12.73
N GLU A 242 -17.36 19.87 13.25
CA GLU A 242 -17.12 19.62 14.69
C GLU A 242 -15.68 19.96 15.15
N GLY A 243 -14.83 20.48 14.26
CA GLY A 243 -13.42 20.77 14.57
C GLY A 243 -12.54 19.52 14.71
N LYS A 244 -13.01 18.37 14.19
CA LYS A 244 -12.27 17.11 14.15
C LYS A 244 -11.59 16.92 12.80
N GLU A 245 -10.49 16.19 12.83
CA GLU A 245 -9.63 15.93 11.67
C GLU A 245 -9.96 14.57 11.06
N SER A 246 -9.55 14.34 9.81
CA SER A 246 -9.89 13.10 9.10
C SER A 246 -8.78 12.59 8.18
N ILE A 247 -8.70 11.27 8.04
CA ILE A 247 -7.79 10.59 7.11
C ILE A 247 -8.61 9.80 6.10
N ILE A 248 -8.34 9.96 4.81
CA ILE A 248 -8.84 9.11 3.73
C ILE A 248 -7.65 8.36 3.13
N LEU A 249 -7.59 7.07 3.43
CA LEU A 249 -6.66 6.15 2.80
C LEU A 249 -7.26 5.60 1.52
N VAL A 250 -6.46 5.67 0.46
CA VAL A 250 -6.75 5.07 -0.84
C VAL A 250 -5.58 4.19 -1.25
N PRO A 251 -5.80 3.16 -2.07
CA PRO A 251 -4.70 2.36 -2.61
C PRO A 251 -3.74 3.29 -3.38
N GLU A 252 -2.44 3.08 -3.22
CA GLU A 252 -1.41 3.98 -3.78
C GLU A 252 -1.48 4.14 -5.31
N ILE A 253 -1.96 3.10 -5.98
CA ILE A 253 -2.16 3.06 -7.44
C ILE A 253 -3.47 3.77 -7.83
N SER A 254 -4.44 3.83 -6.93
CA SER A 254 -5.76 4.45 -7.12
C SER A 254 -5.81 5.92 -6.74
N LEU A 255 -4.73 6.48 -6.19
CA LEU A 255 -4.59 7.92 -5.96
C LEU A 255 -4.44 8.64 -7.32
N THR A 256 -5.52 8.67 -8.07
CA THR A 256 -5.61 9.34 -9.36
C THR A 256 -5.66 10.85 -9.10
N PRO A 257 -5.08 11.67 -10.02
CA PRO A 257 -5.24 13.12 -9.97
C PRO A 257 -6.71 13.52 -9.82
N GLN A 258 -7.63 12.82 -10.49
CA GLN A 258 -9.07 13.06 -10.39
C GLN A 258 -9.62 12.94 -8.96
N MET A 259 -9.21 11.92 -8.19
CA MET A 259 -9.68 11.77 -6.81
C MET A 259 -9.10 12.85 -5.89
N VAL A 260 -7.83 13.20 -6.09
CA VAL A 260 -7.16 14.29 -5.38
C VAL A 260 -7.83 15.63 -5.70
N GLU A 261 -8.10 15.92 -6.97
CA GLU A 261 -8.78 17.12 -7.45
C GLU A 261 -10.20 17.23 -6.89
N ARG A 262 -10.96 16.13 -6.83
CA ARG A 262 -12.31 16.12 -6.22
C ARG A 262 -12.27 16.46 -4.73
N ILE A 263 -11.31 15.90 -4.00
CA ILE A 263 -11.18 16.12 -2.55
C ILE A 263 -10.64 17.52 -2.26
N LYS A 264 -9.62 17.97 -3.00
CA LYS A 264 -9.11 19.36 -2.91
C LYS A 264 -10.15 20.38 -3.39
N GLY A 265 -10.96 20.06 -4.40
CA GLY A 265 -12.06 20.91 -4.84
C GLY A 265 -13.18 21.04 -3.80
N ARG A 266 -13.32 20.07 -2.89
CA ARG A 266 -14.34 20.09 -1.83
C ARG A 266 -13.86 20.73 -0.52
N PHE A 267 -12.61 20.53 -0.14
CA PHE A 267 -12.07 20.99 1.16
C PHE A 267 -10.92 22.00 1.03
N GLY A 268 -10.51 22.35 -0.19
CA GLY A 268 -9.52 23.38 -0.46
C GLY A 268 -8.17 23.16 0.21
N LYS A 269 -7.68 24.21 0.88
CA LYS A 269 -6.37 24.24 1.54
C LYS A 269 -6.29 23.41 2.81
N ASP A 270 -7.41 22.87 3.32
CA ASP A 270 -7.41 22.00 4.50
C ASP A 270 -6.91 20.58 4.20
N VAL A 271 -6.65 20.26 2.93
CA VAL A 271 -6.20 18.92 2.50
C VAL A 271 -4.67 18.84 2.41
N ALA A 272 -4.11 17.83 3.06
CA ALA A 272 -2.74 17.36 2.87
C ALA A 272 -2.76 16.08 1.99
N VAL A 273 -1.95 16.07 0.92
CA VAL A 273 -1.80 14.89 0.05
C VAL A 273 -0.51 14.18 0.45
N PHE A 274 -0.58 12.89 0.80
CA PHE A 274 0.58 12.18 1.34
C PHE A 274 0.77 10.77 0.74
N HIS A 275 1.80 10.60 -0.10
CA HIS A 275 2.08 9.32 -0.76
C HIS A 275 3.57 9.14 -1.09
N SER A 276 3.96 7.92 -1.51
CA SER A 276 5.38 7.60 -1.70
C SER A 276 6.04 8.33 -2.88
N LYS A 277 5.27 8.71 -3.91
CA LYS A 277 5.80 9.46 -5.07
C LYS A 277 6.22 10.91 -4.74
N LEU A 278 5.88 11.45 -3.56
CA LEU A 278 6.37 12.74 -3.10
C LEU A 278 7.85 12.66 -2.73
N SER A 279 8.59 13.72 -3.05
CA SER A 279 9.97 13.92 -2.60
C SER A 279 10.06 14.05 -1.07
N ASP A 280 11.24 13.79 -0.51
CA ASP A 280 11.48 13.92 0.93
C ASP A 280 11.11 15.32 1.47
N GLY A 281 11.31 16.37 0.66
CA GLY A 281 10.95 17.74 1.00
C GLY A 281 9.44 18.00 1.01
N GLU A 282 8.72 17.51 -0.01
CA GLU A 282 7.25 17.62 -0.05
C GLU A 282 6.59 16.85 1.10
N ARG A 283 7.08 15.63 1.42
CA ARG A 283 6.58 14.88 2.58
C ARG A 283 6.85 15.59 3.90
N TYR A 284 8.02 16.21 4.04
CA TYR A 284 8.32 17.01 5.22
C TYR A 284 7.35 18.19 5.35
N ASP A 285 7.11 18.93 4.28
CA ASP A 285 6.23 20.10 4.30
C ASP A 285 4.77 19.72 4.59
N GLU A 286 4.24 18.65 3.99
CA GLU A 286 2.88 18.15 4.27
C GLU A 286 2.74 17.60 5.70
N TRP A 287 3.76 16.91 6.20
CA TRP A 287 3.78 16.45 7.60
C TRP A 287 3.77 17.64 8.57
N MET A 288 4.57 18.68 8.28
CA MET A 288 4.58 19.91 9.09
C MET A 288 3.25 20.64 9.04
N ARG A 289 2.58 20.71 7.88
CA ARG A 289 1.24 21.32 7.76
C ARG A 289 0.22 20.63 8.67
N VAL A 290 0.23 19.30 8.73
CA VAL A 290 -0.65 18.55 9.65
C VAL A 290 -0.23 18.80 11.10
N ASN A 291 1.06 18.70 11.42
CA ASN A 291 1.57 18.90 12.77
C ASN A 291 1.28 20.31 13.33
N GLU A 292 1.30 21.33 12.46
CA GLU A 292 1.00 22.73 12.79
C GLU A 292 -0.52 23.03 12.80
N GLY A 293 -1.37 22.10 12.36
CA GLY A 293 -2.82 22.26 12.28
C GLY A 293 -3.30 23.06 11.06
N ALA A 294 -2.43 23.29 10.08
CA ALA A 294 -2.74 23.98 8.83
C ALA A 294 -3.48 23.08 7.80
N ALA A 295 -3.47 21.77 8.01
CA ALA A 295 -4.26 20.81 7.23
C ALA A 295 -5.05 19.90 8.18
N LYS A 296 -6.37 19.79 7.97
CA LYS A 296 -7.31 19.04 8.81
C LYS A 296 -7.78 17.73 8.18
N VAL A 297 -7.52 17.55 6.88
CA VAL A 297 -7.82 16.33 6.15
C VAL A 297 -6.55 15.82 5.49
N ALA A 298 -6.25 14.53 5.64
CA ALA A 298 -5.24 13.87 4.82
C ALA A 298 -5.90 12.97 3.78
N ILE A 299 -5.41 13.02 2.55
CA ILE A 299 -5.65 12.01 1.53
C ILE A 299 -4.30 11.36 1.18
N GLY A 300 -4.25 10.04 1.14
CA GLY A 300 -3.00 9.39 0.81
C GLY A 300 -3.03 7.89 0.74
N ALA A 301 -1.86 7.34 0.46
CA ALA A 301 -1.62 5.91 0.60
C ALA A 301 -1.54 5.53 2.09
N ARG A 302 -1.28 4.26 2.38
CA ARG A 302 -1.09 3.71 3.74
C ARG A 302 -0.21 4.54 4.69
N SER A 303 0.80 5.26 4.18
CA SER A 303 1.71 6.07 5.00
C SER A 303 1.05 7.32 5.60
N ALA A 304 -0.04 7.81 5.01
CA ALA A 304 -0.81 8.93 5.54
C ALA A 304 -1.44 8.62 6.90
N LEU A 305 -1.59 7.32 7.23
CA LEU A 305 -2.11 6.88 8.52
C LEU A 305 -1.28 7.37 9.71
N PHE A 306 0.00 7.68 9.51
CA PHE A 306 0.93 8.11 10.56
C PHE A 306 1.11 9.63 10.64
N LEU A 307 0.27 10.40 9.94
CA LEU A 307 0.29 11.85 10.07
C LEU A 307 -0.16 12.28 11.49
N PRO A 308 0.47 13.32 12.07
CA PRO A 308 0.32 13.71 13.47
C PRO A 308 -0.92 14.58 13.69
N PHE A 309 -2.09 14.02 13.44
CA PHE A 309 -3.38 14.66 13.75
C PHE A 309 -3.60 14.73 15.26
N ARG A 310 -4.07 15.87 15.76
CA ARG A 310 -4.27 16.14 17.19
C ARG A 310 -5.68 15.78 17.65
N ASN A 311 -6.68 15.89 16.77
CA ASN A 311 -8.09 15.65 17.09
C ASN A 311 -8.73 14.78 16.00
N LEU A 312 -8.15 13.60 15.76
CA LEU A 312 -8.60 12.69 14.72
C LEU A 312 -10.00 12.14 15.03
N GLY A 313 -10.98 12.46 14.19
CA GLY A 313 -12.36 11.99 14.34
C GLY A 313 -12.71 10.79 13.47
N LEU A 314 -12.09 10.68 12.29
CA LEU A 314 -12.45 9.70 11.27
C LEU A 314 -11.23 9.20 10.48
N ILE A 315 -11.17 7.89 10.27
CA ILE A 315 -10.28 7.23 9.31
C ILE A 315 -11.15 6.46 8.31
N VAL A 316 -11.01 6.75 7.03
CA VAL A 316 -11.64 6.01 5.94
C VAL A 316 -10.57 5.21 5.22
N ILE A 317 -10.84 3.94 4.93
CA ILE A 317 -10.00 3.09 4.09
C ILE A 317 -10.84 2.60 2.91
N ASP A 318 -10.63 3.19 1.74
CA ASP A 318 -11.33 2.78 0.53
C ASP A 318 -10.66 1.57 -0.13
N GLU A 319 -11.45 0.73 -0.80
CA GLU A 319 -11.00 -0.54 -1.39
C GLU A 319 -10.19 -1.40 -0.40
N GLU A 320 -10.72 -1.60 0.81
CA GLU A 320 -9.97 -2.18 1.96
C GLU A 320 -9.33 -3.55 1.69
N HIS A 321 -9.89 -4.34 0.76
CA HIS A 321 -9.36 -5.64 0.31
C HIS A 321 -8.02 -5.53 -0.44
N GLU A 322 -7.59 -4.33 -0.81
CA GLU A 322 -6.36 -4.13 -1.58
C GLU A 322 -5.09 -4.49 -0.78
N ASN A 323 -4.28 -5.38 -1.37
CA ASN A 323 -3.04 -5.85 -0.77
C ASN A 323 -2.02 -4.74 -0.50
N SER A 324 -2.11 -3.57 -1.17
CA SER A 324 -1.19 -2.45 -0.95
C SER A 324 -1.22 -1.89 0.47
N TYR A 325 -2.29 -2.16 1.24
CA TYR A 325 -2.40 -1.74 2.64
C TYR A 325 -1.49 -2.52 3.60
N LYS A 326 -0.87 -3.62 3.18
CA LYS A 326 0.17 -4.32 3.94
C LYS A 326 1.56 -3.91 3.46
N SER A 327 2.44 -3.59 4.40
CA SER A 327 3.83 -3.22 4.12
C SER A 327 4.73 -4.41 3.85
N ASP A 328 5.47 -4.36 2.73
CA ASP A 328 6.55 -5.31 2.42
C ASP A 328 7.86 -4.99 3.15
N SER A 329 8.03 -3.74 3.61
CA SER A 329 9.19 -3.28 4.37
C SER A 329 8.91 -3.31 5.87
N SER A 330 9.89 -3.63 6.70
CA SER A 330 9.77 -3.58 8.17
C SER A 330 9.50 -2.15 8.68
N PRO A 331 8.54 -1.96 9.61
CA PRO A 331 7.57 -2.94 10.10
C PRO A 331 6.60 -3.36 9.00
N LYS A 332 6.36 -4.67 8.85
CA LYS A 332 5.41 -5.20 7.85
C LYS A 332 3.96 -5.06 8.35
N TYR A 333 3.54 -3.83 8.66
CA TYR A 333 2.23 -3.56 9.24
C TYR A 333 1.12 -3.67 8.20
N ASN A 334 -0.11 -3.92 8.66
CA ASN A 334 -1.32 -3.79 7.87
C ASN A 334 -2.06 -2.50 8.28
N ALA A 335 -2.31 -1.61 7.32
CA ALA A 335 -2.93 -0.31 7.59
C ALA A 335 -4.32 -0.41 8.22
N LYS A 336 -5.11 -1.45 7.90
CA LYS A 336 -6.42 -1.70 8.52
C LYS A 336 -6.29 -1.96 10.01
N GLU A 337 -5.36 -2.84 10.37
CA GLU A 337 -5.12 -3.19 11.77
C GLU A 337 -4.55 -2.02 12.56
N VAL A 338 -3.64 -1.23 11.96
CA VAL A 338 -3.09 -0.02 12.57
C VAL A 338 -4.17 1.07 12.72
N ALA A 339 -5.11 1.19 11.77
CA ALA A 339 -6.24 2.09 11.90
C ALA A 339 -7.16 1.70 13.06
N PHE A 340 -7.39 0.40 13.27
CA PHE A 340 -8.10 -0.08 14.46
C PHE A 340 -7.34 0.23 15.74
N MET A 341 -6.02 0.05 15.78
CA MET A 341 -5.23 0.48 16.94
C MET A 341 -5.36 1.99 17.20
N LYS A 342 -5.30 2.82 16.16
CA LYS A 342 -5.52 4.27 16.29
C LYS A 342 -6.91 4.61 16.80
N SER A 343 -7.94 3.90 16.35
CA SER A 343 -9.32 4.03 16.82
C SER A 343 -9.47 3.69 18.30
N ASP A 344 -8.78 2.63 18.75
CA ASP A 344 -8.80 2.20 20.15
C ASP A 344 -8.08 3.23 21.05
N ILE A 345 -7.02 3.89 20.57
CA ILE A 345 -6.26 4.92 21.30
C ILE A 345 -7.00 6.28 21.31
N SER A 346 -7.28 6.82 20.13
CA SER A 346 -7.81 8.19 19.96
C SER A 346 -9.34 8.29 20.04
N GLY A 347 -10.04 7.16 20.00
CA GLY A 347 -11.50 7.13 19.94
C GLY A 347 -12.10 7.49 18.57
N CYS A 348 -11.29 7.69 17.53
CA CYS A 348 -11.78 7.98 16.17
C CYS A 348 -12.60 6.82 15.58
N LYS A 349 -13.50 7.13 14.64
CA LYS A 349 -14.25 6.11 13.88
C LYS A 349 -13.43 5.64 12.68
N VAL A 350 -13.53 4.34 12.35
CA VAL A 350 -12.89 3.72 11.20
C VAL A 350 -13.96 3.16 10.28
N VAL A 351 -13.95 3.61 9.02
CA VAL A 351 -14.87 3.16 7.97
C VAL A 351 -14.06 2.44 6.90
N LEU A 352 -14.27 1.12 6.80
CA LEU A 352 -13.73 0.30 5.73
C LEU A 352 -14.71 0.27 4.56
N GLY A 353 -14.22 0.58 3.37
CA GLY A 353 -15.03 0.67 2.17
C GLY A 353 -14.68 -0.42 1.18
N SER A 354 -15.66 -1.22 0.73
CA SER A 354 -15.41 -2.15 -0.36
C SER A 354 -16.70 -2.60 -1.07
N ALA A 355 -16.57 -2.96 -2.36
CA ALA A 355 -17.58 -3.73 -3.07
C ALA A 355 -17.36 -5.25 -2.96
N THR A 356 -16.15 -5.66 -2.62
CA THR A 356 -15.72 -7.06 -2.46
C THR A 356 -14.84 -7.16 -1.21
N PRO A 357 -15.42 -7.07 -0.01
CA PRO A 357 -14.66 -7.04 1.24
C PRO A 357 -13.68 -8.22 1.37
N SER A 358 -12.63 -8.05 2.16
CA SER A 358 -11.76 -9.18 2.50
C SER A 358 -12.52 -10.18 3.35
N ILE A 359 -12.22 -11.47 3.20
CA ILE A 359 -12.89 -12.53 3.99
C ILE A 359 -12.75 -12.25 5.49
N GLU A 360 -11.60 -11.74 5.94
CA GLU A 360 -11.37 -11.38 7.33
C GLU A 360 -12.26 -10.22 7.80
N SER A 361 -12.41 -9.15 7.00
CA SER A 361 -13.28 -8.01 7.35
C SER A 361 -14.74 -8.42 7.43
N TYR A 362 -15.20 -9.22 6.48
CA TYR A 362 -16.59 -9.68 6.44
C TYR A 362 -16.87 -10.63 7.61
N HIS A 363 -15.95 -11.56 7.89
CA HIS A 363 -16.04 -12.45 9.04
C HIS A 363 -16.08 -11.71 10.38
N SER A 364 -15.18 -10.74 10.61
CA SER A 364 -15.23 -9.88 11.81
C SER A 364 -16.54 -9.10 11.90
N SER A 365 -17.14 -8.74 10.76
CA SER A 365 -18.42 -8.04 10.77
C SER A 365 -19.59 -8.93 11.17
N LEU A 366 -19.61 -10.18 10.69
CA LEU A 366 -20.60 -11.19 11.09
C LEU A 366 -20.47 -11.59 12.58
N ARG A 367 -19.27 -11.49 13.16
CA ARG A 367 -19.05 -11.68 14.61
C ARG A 367 -19.43 -10.47 15.47
N GLY A 368 -19.80 -9.34 14.86
CA GLY A 368 -20.14 -8.10 15.56
C GLY A 368 -18.95 -7.27 16.00
N GLU A 369 -17.72 -7.62 15.63
CA GLU A 369 -16.50 -6.83 15.95
C GLU A 369 -16.42 -5.55 15.10
N VAL A 370 -17.06 -5.57 13.93
CA VAL A 370 -17.15 -4.46 12.97
C VAL A 370 -18.60 -4.33 12.51
N LYS A 371 -19.18 -3.14 12.56
CA LYS A 371 -20.59 -2.96 12.16
C LYS A 371 -20.73 -2.97 10.64
N LEU A 372 -21.45 -3.95 10.09
CA LEU A 372 -21.75 -4.05 8.66
C LEU A 372 -22.84 -3.05 8.24
N ILE A 373 -22.61 -2.34 7.14
CA ILE A 373 -23.58 -1.47 6.46
C ILE A 373 -23.58 -1.84 4.98
N THR A 374 -24.69 -2.40 4.50
CA THR A 374 -24.81 -2.89 3.12
C THR A 374 -25.50 -1.85 2.22
N LEU A 375 -24.93 -1.61 1.03
CA LEU A 375 -25.48 -0.75 -0.03
C LEU A 375 -25.69 -1.58 -1.30
N GLU A 376 -26.88 -2.15 -1.44
CA GLU A 376 -27.24 -3.05 -2.55
C GLU A 376 -27.49 -2.32 -3.88
N ARG A 377 -27.87 -1.04 -3.82
CA ARG A 377 -28.33 -0.27 -5.00
C ARG A 377 -27.26 0.70 -5.51
N ARG A 378 -27.17 0.80 -6.85
CA ARG A 378 -26.40 1.86 -7.54
C ARG A 378 -27.18 3.18 -7.49
N VAL A 379 -26.48 4.31 -7.44
CA VAL A 379 -27.11 5.65 -7.38
C VAL A 379 -28.09 5.91 -8.53
N ASN A 380 -27.81 5.33 -9.70
CA ASN A 380 -28.60 5.49 -10.93
C ASN A 380 -29.51 4.30 -11.26
N ASN A 381 -29.68 3.30 -10.36
CA ASN A 381 -30.44 2.06 -10.60
C ASN A 381 -30.08 1.31 -11.90
N ARG A 382 -28.87 1.49 -12.43
CA ARG A 382 -28.43 0.84 -13.69
C ARG A 382 -28.17 -0.65 -13.47
N PRO A 383 -28.57 -1.53 -14.40
CA PRO A 383 -28.31 -2.96 -14.31
C PRO A 383 -26.81 -3.27 -14.34
N LEU A 384 -26.44 -4.42 -13.77
CA LEU A 384 -25.08 -4.96 -13.88
C LEU A 384 -24.81 -5.39 -15.33
N PRO A 385 -23.56 -5.34 -15.80
CA PRO A 385 -23.22 -5.80 -17.13
C PRO A 385 -23.50 -7.30 -17.26
N GLU A 386 -23.95 -7.73 -18.44
CA GLU A 386 -24.16 -9.14 -18.72
C GLU A 386 -22.82 -9.87 -18.71
N THR A 387 -22.68 -10.84 -17.81
CA THR A 387 -21.43 -11.60 -17.63
C THR A 387 -21.62 -13.04 -18.10
N LYS A 388 -20.75 -13.51 -19.01
CA LYS A 388 -20.79 -14.87 -19.55
C LYS A 388 -19.47 -15.59 -19.31
N ILE A 389 -19.52 -16.79 -18.72
CA ILE A 389 -18.36 -17.68 -18.60
C ILE A 389 -18.26 -18.53 -19.86
N ILE A 390 -17.04 -18.66 -20.40
CA ILE A 390 -16.73 -19.52 -21.54
C ILE A 390 -15.71 -20.58 -21.12
N ASP A 391 -16.09 -21.85 -21.31
CA ASP A 391 -15.18 -22.98 -21.10
C ASP A 391 -14.21 -23.13 -22.29
N MET A 392 -12.94 -22.84 -22.04
CA MET A 392 -11.89 -22.94 -23.04
C MET A 392 -11.50 -24.39 -23.37
N ARG A 393 -11.94 -25.37 -22.56
CA ARG A 393 -11.77 -26.81 -22.86
C ARG A 393 -12.65 -27.21 -24.05
N GLU A 394 -13.91 -26.77 -24.09
CA GLU A 394 -14.86 -27.05 -25.18
C GLU A 394 -14.41 -26.39 -26.50
N GLU A 395 -13.88 -25.17 -26.43
CA GLU A 395 -13.28 -24.47 -27.57
C GLU A 395 -12.13 -25.28 -28.19
N LEU A 396 -11.25 -25.85 -27.36
CA LEU A 396 -10.14 -26.67 -27.83
C LEU A 396 -10.59 -28.00 -28.44
N ILE A 397 -11.59 -28.66 -27.83
CA ILE A 397 -12.20 -29.88 -28.38
C ILE A 397 -12.83 -29.57 -29.75
N SER A 398 -13.46 -28.40 -29.88
CA SER A 398 -14.06 -27.89 -31.12
C SER A 398 -13.04 -27.36 -32.13
N GLY A 399 -11.74 -27.53 -31.87
CA GLY A 399 -10.63 -27.17 -32.76
C GLY A 399 -10.12 -25.73 -32.65
N ASN A 400 -10.70 -24.88 -31.80
CA ASN A 400 -10.21 -23.52 -31.58
C ASN A 400 -8.96 -23.53 -30.68
N ARG A 401 -7.81 -23.17 -31.25
CA ARG A 401 -6.51 -23.08 -30.56
C ARG A 401 -6.07 -21.64 -30.28
N SER A 402 -6.94 -20.68 -30.56
CA SER A 402 -6.70 -19.25 -30.31
C SER A 402 -6.69 -18.95 -28.81
N ILE A 403 -6.18 -17.77 -28.46
CA ILE A 403 -6.30 -17.20 -27.11
C ILE A 403 -7.73 -16.71 -26.88
N PHE A 404 -8.44 -16.33 -27.93
CA PHE A 404 -9.81 -15.85 -27.88
C PHE A 404 -10.79 -17.01 -28.15
N SER A 405 -11.81 -17.13 -27.30
CA SER A 405 -12.98 -17.95 -27.62
C SER A 405 -13.71 -17.36 -28.84
N ARG A 406 -14.53 -18.17 -29.51
CA ARG A 406 -15.34 -17.67 -30.63
C ARG A 406 -16.27 -16.55 -30.16
N GLU A 407 -16.84 -16.70 -28.97
CA GLU A 407 -17.69 -15.68 -28.36
C GLU A 407 -16.95 -14.36 -28.12
N LEU A 408 -15.74 -14.40 -27.54
CA LEU A 408 -14.97 -13.18 -27.31
C LEU A 408 -14.55 -12.54 -28.63
N TYR A 409 -14.14 -13.35 -29.60
CA TYR A 409 -13.78 -12.85 -30.93
C TYR A 409 -14.93 -12.08 -31.57
N SER A 410 -16.13 -12.67 -31.63
CA SER A 410 -17.31 -12.01 -32.19
C SER A 410 -17.69 -10.75 -31.42
N ALA A 411 -17.58 -10.78 -30.09
CA ALA A 411 -17.87 -9.61 -29.26
C ALA A 411 -16.86 -8.47 -29.50
N ILE A 412 -15.58 -8.79 -29.71
CA ILE A 412 -14.55 -7.81 -30.08
C ILE A 412 -14.90 -7.17 -31.42
N GLU A 413 -15.22 -7.99 -32.44
CA GLU A 413 -15.58 -7.51 -33.77
C GLU A 413 -16.81 -6.58 -33.74
N GLU A 414 -17.87 -6.99 -33.04
CA GLU A 414 -19.09 -6.20 -32.87
C GLU A 414 -18.80 -4.86 -32.16
N THR A 415 -17.99 -4.89 -31.11
CA THR A 415 -17.65 -3.67 -30.33
C THR A 415 -16.81 -2.70 -31.16
N LEU A 416 -15.84 -3.20 -31.92
CA LEU A 416 -15.04 -2.39 -32.84
C LEU A 416 -15.91 -1.79 -33.95
N SER A 417 -16.89 -2.53 -34.47
CA SER A 417 -17.83 -2.03 -35.50
C SER A 417 -18.68 -0.84 -35.03
N ARG A 418 -18.96 -0.77 -33.72
CA ARG A 418 -19.66 0.34 -33.07
C ARG A 418 -18.76 1.54 -32.73
N GLY A 419 -17.45 1.44 -32.96
CA GLY A 419 -16.48 2.46 -32.54
C GLY A 419 -16.35 2.57 -31.02
N GLU A 420 -16.65 1.49 -30.30
CA GLU A 420 -16.57 1.42 -28.84
C GLU A 420 -15.24 0.81 -28.38
N GLN A 421 -14.89 1.02 -27.11
CA GLN A 421 -13.60 0.61 -26.57
C GLN A 421 -13.69 -0.70 -25.78
N ILE A 422 -12.59 -1.44 -25.78
CA ILE A 422 -12.49 -2.78 -25.21
C ILE A 422 -11.38 -2.82 -24.16
N ILE A 423 -11.62 -3.54 -23.07
CA ILE A 423 -10.58 -3.88 -22.10
C ILE A 423 -10.34 -5.40 -22.14
N LEU A 424 -9.09 -5.80 -22.33
CA LEU A 424 -8.67 -7.20 -22.23
C LEU A 424 -7.76 -7.39 -21.02
N PHE A 425 -8.21 -8.20 -20.07
CA PHE A 425 -7.54 -8.43 -18.81
C PHE A 425 -6.83 -9.79 -18.77
N LEU A 426 -5.59 -9.76 -18.27
CA LEU A 426 -4.77 -10.94 -18.05
C LEU A 426 -4.09 -10.87 -16.67
N ASN A 427 -4.33 -11.86 -15.82
CA ASN A 427 -3.78 -11.87 -14.47
C ASN A 427 -2.32 -12.36 -14.46
N LYS A 428 -1.39 -11.48 -14.80
CA LYS A 428 0.06 -11.77 -14.79
C LYS A 428 0.73 -11.07 -13.60
N ARG A 429 0.81 -11.74 -12.45
CA ARG A 429 1.80 -11.42 -11.40
C ARG A 429 2.49 -12.71 -10.95
N GLY A 430 3.79 -12.81 -11.21
CA GLY A 430 4.65 -13.93 -10.80
C GLY A 430 5.15 -14.76 -11.98
N PHE A 431 6.43 -15.16 -11.92
CA PHE A 431 7.10 -16.01 -12.91
C PHE A 431 6.74 -17.51 -12.78
N SER A 432 5.77 -17.86 -11.93
CA SER A 432 5.38 -19.27 -11.71
C SER A 432 4.47 -19.74 -12.83
N SER A 433 5.07 -20.28 -13.89
CA SER A 433 4.35 -21.09 -14.87
C SER A 433 3.91 -22.38 -14.20
N PHE A 434 2.61 -22.55 -13.98
CA PHE A 434 2.06 -23.87 -13.69
C PHE A 434 1.95 -24.67 -14.99
N VAL A 435 1.89 -25.99 -14.83
CA VAL A 435 1.75 -26.92 -15.95
C VAL A 435 0.33 -27.45 -15.95
N SER A 436 -0.36 -27.31 -17.08
CA SER A 436 -1.70 -27.84 -17.27
C SER A 436 -1.83 -28.60 -18.59
N CYS A 437 -2.76 -29.55 -18.60
CA CYS A 437 -3.20 -30.22 -19.81
C CYS A 437 -4.25 -29.35 -20.51
N ARG A 438 -4.00 -29.00 -21.77
CA ARG A 438 -4.93 -28.20 -22.58
C ARG A 438 -6.20 -28.95 -22.96
N GLU A 439 -6.18 -30.28 -22.97
CA GLU A 439 -7.31 -31.07 -23.44
C GLU A 439 -8.38 -31.31 -22.36
N CYS A 440 -7.96 -31.58 -21.12
CA CYS A 440 -8.90 -31.84 -20.03
C CYS A 440 -8.84 -30.84 -18.87
N GLY A 441 -8.00 -29.80 -18.96
CA GLY A 441 -7.81 -28.80 -17.90
C GLY A 441 -7.06 -29.32 -16.67
N TYR A 442 -6.52 -30.54 -16.68
CA TYR A 442 -5.80 -31.10 -15.53
C TYR A 442 -4.58 -30.25 -15.18
N VAL A 443 -4.51 -29.79 -13.93
CA VAL A 443 -3.36 -29.08 -13.36
C VAL A 443 -2.55 -30.05 -12.50
N TYR A 444 -1.22 -30.02 -12.64
CA TYR A 444 -0.34 -30.83 -11.80
C TYR A 444 -0.35 -30.30 -10.36
N LYS A 445 -0.79 -31.14 -9.41
CA LYS A 445 -0.86 -30.82 -7.98
C LYS A 445 0.13 -31.66 -7.15
N CYS A 446 0.51 -31.17 -5.98
CA CYS A 446 1.28 -31.95 -5.00
C CYS A 446 0.37 -32.90 -4.22
N ASP A 447 0.74 -34.17 -4.11
CA ASP A 447 -0.08 -35.19 -3.43
C ASP A 447 -0.20 -34.92 -1.92
N ASN A 448 0.78 -34.22 -1.33
CA ASN A 448 0.78 -33.88 0.09
C ASN A 448 -0.02 -32.62 0.45
N CYS A 449 -0.28 -31.73 -0.52
CA CYS A 449 -0.80 -30.38 -0.21
C CYS A 449 -1.98 -29.94 -1.07
N ASP A 450 -2.30 -30.70 -2.11
CA ASP A 450 -3.30 -30.36 -3.14
C ASP A 450 -3.12 -28.98 -3.81
N ILE A 451 -1.93 -28.38 -3.68
CA ILE A 451 -1.56 -27.13 -4.38
C ILE A 451 -0.89 -27.42 -5.71
N SER A 452 -0.99 -26.46 -6.64
CA SER A 452 -0.34 -26.52 -7.95
C SER A 452 1.19 -26.60 -7.83
N LEU A 453 1.81 -27.44 -8.66
CA LEU A 453 3.25 -27.54 -8.77
C LEU A 453 3.79 -26.50 -9.74
N THR A 454 4.91 -25.88 -9.38
CA THR A 454 5.62 -24.91 -10.23
C THR A 454 6.70 -25.62 -11.04
N TYR A 455 6.78 -25.31 -12.35
CA TYR A 455 7.83 -25.87 -13.20
C TYR A 455 9.12 -25.07 -13.13
N HIS A 456 10.23 -25.75 -12.88
CA HIS A 456 11.57 -25.17 -12.85
C HIS A 456 12.34 -25.52 -14.13
N ASN A 457 12.56 -24.51 -14.99
CA ASN A 457 13.23 -24.70 -16.29
C ASN A 457 14.65 -25.30 -16.18
N PHE A 458 15.40 -24.97 -15.12
CA PHE A 458 16.80 -25.43 -14.94
C PHE A 458 16.89 -26.91 -14.54
N SER A 459 15.91 -27.42 -13.80
CA SER A 459 15.92 -28.79 -13.28
C SER A 459 14.95 -29.72 -14.00
N ASN A 460 14.12 -29.20 -14.91
CA ASN A 460 13.04 -29.93 -15.60
C ASN A 460 12.13 -30.71 -14.64
N LYS A 461 11.87 -30.14 -13.46
CA LYS A 461 11.06 -30.73 -12.39
C LYS A 461 9.93 -29.80 -11.98
N LEU A 462 8.85 -30.42 -11.52
CA LEU A 462 7.73 -29.81 -10.83
C LEU A 462 8.05 -29.77 -9.35
N ILE A 463 7.98 -28.60 -8.72
CA ILE A 463 8.30 -28.42 -7.31
C ILE A 463 7.11 -27.78 -6.60
N CYS A 464 6.75 -28.33 -5.44
CA CYS A 464 5.82 -27.75 -4.51
C CYS A 464 6.57 -26.79 -3.58
N HIS A 465 6.22 -25.51 -3.61
CA HIS A 465 6.84 -24.51 -2.74
C HIS A 465 6.30 -24.51 -1.30
N TYR A 466 5.24 -25.27 -1.04
CA TYR A 466 4.66 -25.39 0.29
C TYR A 466 5.35 -26.47 1.12
N CYS A 467 5.44 -27.70 0.60
CA CYS A 467 6.08 -28.82 1.31
C CYS A 467 7.45 -29.25 0.76
N GLY A 468 7.90 -28.68 -0.36
CA GLY A 468 9.18 -29.06 -0.99
C GLY A 468 9.11 -30.35 -1.83
N CYS A 469 7.94 -30.97 -2.00
CA CYS A 469 7.78 -32.17 -2.84
C CYS A 469 8.24 -31.87 -4.28
N SER A 470 8.99 -32.78 -4.91
CA SER A 470 9.42 -32.63 -6.31
C SER A 470 9.02 -33.84 -7.16
N LYS A 471 8.60 -33.59 -8.40
CA LYS A 471 8.16 -34.61 -9.37
C LYS A 471 8.72 -34.30 -10.75
N GLU A 472 8.85 -35.32 -11.60
CA GLU A 472 9.18 -35.13 -13.01
C GLU A 472 7.94 -34.80 -13.84
N VAL A 473 8.11 -34.03 -14.92
CA VAL A 473 7.02 -33.76 -15.86
C VAL A 473 6.84 -34.95 -16.79
N SER A 474 5.72 -35.66 -16.65
CA SER A 474 5.30 -36.68 -17.63
C SER A 474 5.01 -36.06 -19.00
N LYS A 475 5.34 -36.75 -20.09
CA LYS A 475 4.97 -36.35 -21.47
C LYS A 475 3.48 -36.56 -21.78
N LEU A 476 2.77 -37.34 -20.96
CA LEU A 476 1.35 -37.65 -21.12
C LEU A 476 0.57 -37.20 -19.89
N CYS A 477 -0.61 -36.61 -20.11
CA CYS A 477 -1.48 -36.18 -19.04
C CYS A 477 -1.95 -37.39 -18.21
N PRO A 478 -1.87 -37.36 -16.88
CA PRO A 478 -2.31 -38.50 -16.05
C PRO A 478 -3.84 -38.70 -16.10
N LYS A 479 -4.63 -37.67 -16.41
CA LYS A 479 -6.10 -37.74 -16.46
C LYS A 479 -6.65 -38.19 -17.81
N CYS A 480 -6.18 -37.59 -18.91
CA CYS A 480 -6.72 -37.85 -20.26
C CYS A 480 -5.71 -38.48 -21.23
N LYS A 481 -4.47 -38.77 -20.79
CA LYS A 481 -3.35 -39.27 -21.61
C LYS A 481 -2.96 -38.38 -22.80
N SER A 482 -3.47 -37.15 -22.85
CA SER A 482 -3.10 -36.16 -23.86
C SER A 482 -1.61 -35.82 -23.84
N LYS A 483 -1.04 -35.57 -25.03
CA LYS A 483 0.32 -35.02 -25.21
C LYS A 483 0.37 -33.50 -25.06
N TYR A 484 -0.79 -32.83 -24.94
CA TYR A 484 -0.88 -31.38 -24.93
C TYR A 484 -0.67 -30.79 -23.53
N ILE A 485 0.47 -31.10 -22.93
CA ILE A 485 0.94 -30.50 -21.69
C ILE A 485 1.77 -29.29 -22.04
N LYS A 486 1.37 -28.11 -21.56
CA LYS A 486 2.15 -26.88 -21.76
C LYS A 486 2.25 -26.09 -20.46
N GLN A 487 3.33 -25.33 -20.36
CA GLN A 487 3.39 -24.22 -19.43
C GLN A 487 2.30 -23.22 -19.78
N PHE A 488 1.54 -22.82 -18.78
CA PHE A 488 0.54 -21.79 -18.92
C PHE A 488 1.19 -20.42 -18.60
N GLY A 489 1.00 -19.45 -19.48
CA GLY A 489 1.66 -18.14 -19.41
C GLY A 489 1.52 -17.34 -20.71
N VAL A 490 0.33 -16.84 -20.99
CA VAL A 490 0.15 -15.82 -22.03
C VAL A 490 0.69 -14.50 -21.46
N GLY A 491 1.47 -13.75 -22.24
CA GLY A 491 1.90 -12.40 -21.90
C GLY A 491 1.02 -11.36 -22.57
N THR A 492 0.95 -10.15 -22.01
CA THR A 492 0.26 -8.99 -22.61
C THR A 492 0.74 -8.71 -24.04
N GLU A 493 2.04 -8.90 -24.31
CA GLU A 493 2.63 -8.74 -25.66
C GLU A 493 2.10 -9.78 -26.65
N ARG A 494 1.87 -11.01 -26.18
CA ARG A 494 1.34 -12.07 -27.04
C ARG A 494 -0.13 -11.80 -27.38
N VAL A 495 -0.91 -11.28 -26.43
CA VAL A 495 -2.29 -10.85 -26.68
C VAL A 495 -2.32 -9.75 -27.75
N GLU A 496 -1.44 -8.76 -27.63
CA GLU A 496 -1.30 -7.68 -28.60
C GLU A 496 -0.93 -8.18 -30.00
N GLN A 497 0.01 -9.12 -30.10
CA GLN A 497 0.39 -9.73 -31.38
C GLN A 497 -0.78 -10.50 -32.03
N GLU A 498 -1.54 -11.27 -31.24
CA GLU A 498 -2.71 -11.98 -31.75
C GLU A 498 -3.82 -11.00 -32.18
N LEU A 499 -4.06 -9.92 -31.45
CA LEU A 499 -5.02 -8.89 -31.87
C LEU A 499 -4.66 -8.29 -33.23
N HIS A 500 -3.40 -7.87 -33.43
CA HIS A 500 -2.96 -7.32 -34.71
C HIS A 500 -3.02 -8.33 -35.86
N ARG A 501 -2.88 -9.63 -35.55
CA ARG A 501 -3.02 -10.72 -36.53
C ARG A 501 -4.46 -10.88 -37.00
N TYR A 502 -5.43 -10.80 -36.08
CA TYR A 502 -6.84 -11.01 -36.37
C TYR A 502 -7.55 -9.74 -36.86
N PHE A 503 -7.20 -8.57 -36.33
CA PHE A 503 -7.82 -7.29 -36.62
C PHE A 503 -6.78 -6.30 -37.17
N LYS A 504 -6.73 -6.15 -38.50
CA LYS A 504 -5.77 -5.26 -39.15
C LYS A 504 -6.13 -3.79 -38.88
N GLY A 505 -5.16 -2.99 -38.44
CA GLY A 505 -5.31 -1.56 -38.18
C GLY A 505 -5.87 -1.19 -36.80
N ILE A 506 -6.05 -2.18 -35.91
CA ILE A 506 -6.49 -1.96 -34.53
C ILE A 506 -5.45 -1.17 -33.73
N ARG A 507 -5.90 -0.20 -32.93
CA ARG A 507 -5.01 0.60 -32.06
C ARG A 507 -5.04 0.01 -30.64
N THR A 508 -3.92 -0.55 -30.21
CA THR A 508 -3.79 -1.16 -28.88
C THR A 508 -2.94 -0.30 -27.95
N LEU A 509 -3.30 -0.32 -26.67
CA LEU A 509 -2.44 0.14 -25.58
C LEU A 509 -2.22 -0.99 -24.58
N ARG A 510 -1.01 -1.04 -24.02
CA ARG A 510 -0.67 -1.95 -22.94
C ARG A 510 -0.49 -1.19 -21.64
N MET A 511 -1.09 -1.72 -20.58
CA MET A 511 -0.91 -1.23 -19.21
C MET A 511 -0.46 -2.38 -18.31
N ASP A 512 0.86 -2.55 -18.26
CA ASP A 512 1.56 -3.55 -17.47
C ASP A 512 2.84 -2.95 -16.83
N PHE A 513 3.50 -3.74 -15.98
CA PHE A 513 4.67 -3.27 -15.24
C PHE A 513 5.80 -2.74 -16.15
N ASP A 514 5.97 -3.31 -17.34
CA ASP A 514 7.05 -2.95 -18.26
C ASP A 514 6.78 -1.63 -18.98
N THR A 515 5.53 -1.39 -19.35
CA THR A 515 5.07 -0.14 -19.99
C THR A 515 4.98 1.03 -19.00
N THR A 516 4.75 0.77 -17.70
CA THR A 516 4.54 1.83 -16.70
C THR A 516 5.77 2.21 -15.86
N ARG A 517 7.00 1.87 -16.28
CA ARG A 517 8.21 2.09 -15.48
C ARG A 517 8.60 3.57 -15.32
N LYS A 518 8.30 4.41 -16.32
CA LYS A 518 8.67 5.83 -16.33
C LYS A 518 7.68 6.65 -15.49
N LYS A 519 8.16 7.73 -14.86
CA LYS A 519 7.29 8.70 -14.16
C LYS A 519 6.23 9.22 -15.15
N ASN A 520 4.97 9.29 -14.73
CA ASN A 520 3.79 9.72 -15.49
C ASN A 520 3.28 8.80 -16.62
N SER A 521 3.99 7.74 -17.00
CA SER A 521 3.55 6.79 -18.06
C SER A 521 2.14 6.23 -17.85
N HIS A 522 1.77 5.91 -16.61
CA HIS A 522 0.42 5.44 -16.28
C HIS A 522 -0.67 6.47 -16.62
N GLU A 523 -0.40 7.75 -16.35
CA GLU A 523 -1.34 8.85 -16.59
C GLU A 523 -1.46 9.15 -18.09
N GLU A 524 -0.34 9.06 -18.82
CA GLU A 524 -0.33 9.19 -20.29
C GLU A 524 -1.20 8.10 -20.96
N ILE A 525 -1.02 6.83 -20.57
CA ILE A 525 -1.82 5.71 -21.10
C ILE A 525 -3.30 5.89 -20.75
N TYR A 526 -3.60 6.27 -19.50
CA TYR A 526 -4.97 6.54 -19.07
C TYR A 526 -5.63 7.65 -19.90
N ASN A 527 -4.95 8.79 -20.04
CA ASN A 527 -5.48 9.94 -20.78
C ASN A 527 -5.62 9.63 -22.28
N SER A 528 -4.69 8.86 -22.86
CA SER A 528 -4.74 8.45 -24.25
C SER A 528 -5.92 7.52 -24.53
N PHE A 529 -6.12 6.51 -23.68
CA PHE A 529 -7.29 5.63 -23.80
C PHE A 529 -8.60 6.40 -23.56
N LYS A 530 -8.64 7.31 -22.57
CA LYS A 530 -9.81 8.16 -22.29
C LYS A 530 -10.21 9.06 -23.48
N ARG A 531 -9.25 9.57 -24.25
CA ARG A 531 -9.49 10.38 -25.45
C ARG A 531 -9.97 9.58 -26.67
N GLY A 532 -9.94 8.25 -26.61
CA GLY A 532 -10.26 7.40 -27.77
C GLY A 532 -9.09 7.23 -28.75
N ASP A 533 -7.85 7.50 -28.32
CA ASP A 533 -6.66 7.32 -29.15
C ASP A 533 -6.38 5.83 -29.44
N ALA A 534 -6.95 4.93 -28.63
CA ALA A 534 -6.82 3.47 -28.78
C ALA A 534 -8.16 2.76 -28.59
N ASP A 535 -8.33 1.64 -29.31
CA ASP A 535 -9.55 0.84 -29.34
C ASP A 535 -9.55 -0.23 -28.24
N VAL A 536 -8.36 -0.81 -27.95
CA VAL A 536 -8.21 -1.88 -26.97
C VAL A 536 -7.14 -1.55 -25.94
N LEU A 537 -7.51 -1.63 -24.65
CA LEU A 537 -6.57 -1.58 -23.54
C LEU A 537 -6.30 -3.01 -23.02
N ILE A 538 -5.09 -3.51 -23.26
CA ILE A 538 -4.62 -4.79 -22.71
C ILE A 538 -3.93 -4.51 -21.38
N GLY A 539 -4.37 -5.16 -20.31
CA GLY A 539 -3.81 -4.87 -19.00
C GLY A 539 -3.78 -6.02 -18.02
N THR A 540 -2.96 -5.82 -16.99
CA THR A 540 -2.86 -6.68 -15.81
C THR A 540 -3.63 -6.05 -14.64
N GLN A 541 -3.29 -6.37 -13.39
CA GLN A 541 -3.94 -5.78 -12.20
C GLN A 541 -3.92 -4.23 -12.14
N MET A 542 -3.19 -3.55 -13.02
CA MET A 542 -3.17 -2.09 -13.10
C MET A 542 -4.44 -1.50 -13.72
N ILE A 543 -5.11 -2.21 -14.64
CA ILE A 543 -6.34 -1.71 -15.28
C ILE A 543 -7.57 -1.81 -14.38
N THR A 544 -7.49 -2.57 -13.28
CA THR A 544 -8.62 -2.83 -12.39
C THR A 544 -8.86 -1.69 -11.40
N LYS A 545 -7.93 -0.71 -11.31
CA LYS A 545 -7.84 0.25 -10.20
C LYS A 545 -8.17 1.68 -10.60
N GLY A 546 -9.24 2.24 -10.04
CA GLY A 546 -9.48 3.70 -10.07
C GLY A 546 -9.72 4.36 -11.44
N LEU A 547 -9.72 3.61 -12.54
CA LEU A 547 -9.94 4.15 -13.89
C LEU A 547 -11.42 4.09 -14.28
N ASP A 548 -11.97 5.21 -14.71
CA ASP A 548 -13.32 5.31 -15.24
C ASP A 548 -13.26 5.64 -16.73
N PHE A 549 -13.92 4.83 -17.57
CA PHE A 549 -13.94 4.95 -19.02
C PHE A 549 -15.37 4.85 -19.53
N GLU A 550 -15.88 5.94 -20.09
CA GLU A 550 -17.29 6.04 -20.49
C GLU A 550 -17.61 5.19 -21.73
N ASN A 551 -16.64 5.04 -22.64
CA ASN A 551 -16.80 4.34 -23.91
C ASN A 551 -16.47 2.84 -23.86
N VAL A 552 -16.19 2.28 -22.68
CA VAL A 552 -15.89 0.85 -22.53
C VAL A 552 -17.18 0.04 -22.39
N THR A 553 -17.47 -0.74 -23.42
CA THR A 553 -18.67 -1.59 -23.48
C THR A 553 -18.35 -3.08 -23.45
N LEU A 554 -17.10 -3.49 -23.71
CA LEU A 554 -16.67 -4.88 -23.62
C LEU A 554 -15.47 -5.04 -22.69
N VAL A 555 -15.56 -6.03 -21.82
CA VAL A 555 -14.44 -6.49 -20.97
C VAL A 555 -14.23 -7.98 -21.18
N GLY A 556 -13.05 -8.38 -21.64
CA GLY A 556 -12.64 -9.78 -21.81
C GLY A 556 -11.60 -10.20 -20.78
N VAL A 557 -11.93 -11.17 -19.93
CA VAL A 557 -10.97 -11.84 -19.03
C VAL A 557 -10.45 -13.08 -19.75
N LEU A 558 -9.18 -13.06 -20.18
CA LEU A 558 -8.64 -14.07 -21.09
C LEU A 558 -8.32 -15.41 -20.43
N ALA A 559 -7.98 -15.39 -19.14
CA ALA A 559 -7.66 -16.58 -18.37
C ALA A 559 -7.90 -16.31 -16.88
N ALA A 560 -9.12 -16.61 -16.41
CA ALA A 560 -9.52 -16.39 -15.01
C ALA A 560 -8.83 -17.34 -14.03
N ASP A 561 -8.49 -18.56 -14.46
CA ASP A 561 -7.89 -19.62 -13.64
C ASP A 561 -6.40 -19.44 -13.34
N LEU A 562 -5.77 -18.41 -13.93
CA LEU A 562 -4.36 -18.10 -13.70
C LEU A 562 -4.04 -17.88 -12.21
N SER A 563 -4.90 -17.14 -11.50
CA SER A 563 -4.68 -16.85 -10.08
C SER A 563 -5.07 -17.98 -9.15
N LEU A 564 -6.01 -18.84 -9.53
CA LEU A 564 -6.44 -19.99 -8.73
C LEU A 564 -5.30 -20.97 -8.52
N ASN A 565 -4.43 -21.08 -9.51
CA ASN A 565 -3.30 -22.00 -9.49
C ASN A 565 -2.05 -21.38 -8.87
N LEU A 566 -2.16 -20.27 -8.12
CA LEU A 566 -1.06 -19.79 -7.29
C LEU A 566 -1.03 -20.57 -5.97
N PRO A 567 0.16 -20.96 -5.46
CA PRO A 567 0.28 -21.69 -4.19
C PRO A 567 0.06 -20.77 -2.98
N ASP A 568 -1.13 -20.17 -2.89
CA ASP A 568 -1.51 -19.17 -1.91
C ASP A 568 -2.96 -19.43 -1.47
N TYR A 569 -3.22 -19.50 -0.16
CA TYR A 569 -4.56 -19.78 0.36
C TYR A 569 -5.58 -18.67 0.02
N ARG A 570 -5.12 -17.48 -0.38
CA ARG A 570 -5.98 -16.37 -0.82
C ARG A 570 -6.25 -16.37 -2.33
N ALA A 571 -5.83 -17.41 -3.06
CA ALA A 571 -5.95 -17.49 -4.52
C ALA A 571 -7.41 -17.34 -5.01
N SER A 572 -8.36 -18.05 -4.37
CA SER A 572 -9.78 -18.00 -4.72
C SER A 572 -10.40 -16.63 -4.45
N GLU A 573 -10.17 -16.07 -3.26
CA GLU A 573 -10.58 -14.71 -2.89
C GLU A 573 -10.07 -13.65 -3.88
N ARG A 574 -8.77 -13.71 -4.21
CA ARG A 574 -8.16 -12.76 -5.16
C ARG A 574 -8.74 -12.90 -6.55
N THR A 575 -9.00 -14.12 -7.00
CA THR A 575 -9.58 -14.38 -8.32
C THR A 575 -10.97 -13.76 -8.39
N PHE A 576 -11.82 -14.00 -7.39
CA PHE A 576 -13.14 -13.39 -7.28
C PHE A 576 -13.05 -11.85 -7.30
N GLN A 577 -12.24 -11.25 -6.42
CA GLN A 577 -12.10 -9.79 -6.30
C GLN A 577 -11.62 -9.15 -7.61
N ILE A 578 -10.62 -9.74 -8.27
CA ILE A 578 -10.06 -9.22 -9.52
C ILE A 578 -11.11 -9.25 -10.64
N ILE A 579 -11.80 -10.38 -10.82
CA ILE A 579 -12.82 -10.51 -11.86
C ILE A 579 -13.96 -9.54 -11.60
N MET A 580 -14.42 -9.40 -10.36
CA MET A 580 -15.46 -8.45 -9.98
C MET A 580 -15.06 -6.99 -10.25
N GLN A 581 -13.83 -6.60 -9.92
CA GLN A 581 -13.33 -5.25 -10.21
C GLN A 581 -13.29 -4.97 -11.70
N VAL A 582 -12.83 -5.93 -12.49
CA VAL A 582 -12.71 -5.86 -13.96
C VAL A 582 -14.09 -5.80 -14.61
N ALA A 583 -15.01 -6.68 -14.22
CA ALA A 583 -16.40 -6.69 -14.67
C ALA A 583 -17.09 -5.36 -14.39
N GLY A 584 -16.83 -4.77 -13.20
CA GLY A 584 -17.33 -3.46 -12.83
C GLY A 584 -16.79 -2.29 -13.66
N ARG A 585 -15.86 -2.49 -14.61
CA ARG A 585 -15.39 -1.44 -15.54
C ARG A 585 -16.26 -1.33 -16.79
N ALA A 586 -17.03 -2.35 -17.14
CA ALA A 586 -17.96 -2.30 -18.26
C ALA A 586 -19.24 -1.54 -17.89
N GLY A 587 -19.77 -0.72 -18.82
CA GLY A 587 -21.13 -0.17 -18.73
C GLY A 587 -21.33 0.89 -17.64
N ARG A 588 -20.35 1.78 -17.43
CA ARG A 588 -20.43 2.89 -16.47
C ARG A 588 -21.19 4.12 -17.00
N ALA A 589 -21.30 4.26 -18.32
CA ALA A 589 -22.07 5.32 -18.98
C ALA A 589 -23.51 4.87 -19.30
N ASP A 590 -24.15 5.45 -20.33
CA ASP A 590 -25.52 5.10 -20.75
C ASP A 590 -25.61 3.78 -21.55
N LYS A 591 -24.48 3.19 -21.90
CA LYS A 591 -24.38 1.97 -22.72
C LYS A 591 -24.31 0.72 -21.85
N SER A 592 -25.05 -0.34 -22.23
CA SER A 592 -24.97 -1.64 -21.57
C SER A 592 -23.60 -2.28 -21.82
N GLY A 593 -22.91 -2.67 -20.75
CA GLY A 593 -21.63 -3.36 -20.84
C GLY A 593 -21.79 -4.88 -20.91
N ARG A 594 -20.85 -5.54 -21.57
CA ARG A 594 -20.73 -7.00 -21.67
C ARG A 594 -19.39 -7.46 -21.09
N VAL A 595 -19.41 -8.54 -20.32
CA VAL A 595 -18.22 -9.14 -19.72
C VAL A 595 -18.12 -10.61 -20.15
N ILE A 596 -16.99 -10.99 -20.73
CA ILE A 596 -16.73 -12.37 -21.14
C ILE A 596 -15.54 -12.90 -20.34
N VAL A 597 -15.77 -13.98 -19.59
CA VAL A 597 -14.78 -14.61 -18.73
C VAL A 597 -14.39 -15.96 -19.32
N GLN A 598 -13.19 -16.04 -19.89
CA GLN A 598 -12.62 -17.29 -20.40
C GLN A 598 -11.86 -18.01 -19.30
N THR A 599 -12.12 -19.31 -19.14
CA THR A 599 -11.42 -20.15 -18.17
C THR A 599 -11.35 -21.60 -18.60
N TYR A 600 -10.34 -22.32 -18.08
CA TYR A 600 -10.25 -23.77 -18.15
C TYR A 600 -10.90 -24.47 -16.94
N SER A 601 -11.37 -23.70 -15.96
CA SER A 601 -11.98 -24.19 -14.71
C SER A 601 -13.36 -23.53 -14.48
N PRO A 602 -14.34 -23.70 -15.38
CA PRO A 602 -15.66 -23.04 -15.26
C PRO A 602 -16.48 -23.52 -14.05
N ASP A 603 -16.13 -24.68 -13.50
CA ASP A 603 -16.80 -25.30 -12.35
C ASP A 603 -16.35 -24.69 -11.01
N GLU A 604 -15.32 -23.82 -11.01
CA GLU A 604 -14.81 -23.21 -9.79
C GLU A 604 -15.79 -22.17 -9.22
N ILE A 605 -16.11 -22.30 -7.93
CA ILE A 605 -17.09 -21.45 -7.23
C ILE A 605 -16.70 -19.96 -7.28
N SER A 606 -15.42 -19.65 -7.09
CA SER A 606 -14.90 -18.28 -7.16
C SER A 606 -15.07 -17.63 -8.54
N ILE A 607 -15.21 -18.42 -9.61
CA ILE A 607 -15.52 -17.91 -10.96
C ILE A 607 -17.04 -17.87 -11.17
N GLN A 608 -17.77 -18.93 -10.82
CA GLN A 608 -19.23 -18.99 -10.99
C GLN A 608 -19.96 -17.85 -10.27
N LYS A 609 -19.57 -17.56 -9.02
CA LYS A 609 -20.18 -16.50 -8.20
C LYS A 609 -19.91 -15.08 -8.70
N THR A 610 -18.94 -14.90 -9.59
CA THR A 610 -18.69 -13.58 -10.23
C THR A 610 -19.78 -13.21 -11.23
N VAL A 611 -20.39 -14.20 -11.89
CA VAL A 611 -21.48 -13.97 -12.88
C VAL A 611 -22.72 -13.41 -12.20
N THR A 612 -23.07 -13.96 -11.05
CA THR A 612 -24.26 -13.56 -10.28
C THR A 612 -23.99 -12.40 -9.33
N ASN A 613 -22.74 -11.89 -9.27
CA ASN A 613 -22.30 -10.89 -8.30
C ASN A 613 -22.66 -11.28 -6.85
N ASP A 614 -22.53 -12.56 -6.54
CA ASP A 614 -22.95 -13.16 -5.27
C ASP A 614 -21.74 -13.31 -4.34
N TYR A 615 -21.39 -12.21 -3.67
CA TYR A 615 -20.30 -12.20 -2.69
C TYR A 615 -20.62 -13.08 -1.47
N GLU A 616 -21.88 -13.07 -1.00
CA GLU A 616 -22.28 -13.83 0.19
C GLU A 616 -22.14 -15.33 -0.05
N GLY A 617 -22.64 -15.83 -1.18
CA GLY A 617 -22.48 -17.23 -1.56
C GLY A 617 -21.02 -17.62 -1.85
N PHE A 618 -20.18 -16.70 -2.30
CA PHE A 618 -18.74 -16.91 -2.37
C PHE A 618 -18.12 -17.04 -0.96
N TYR A 619 -18.42 -16.09 -0.07
CA TYR A 619 -17.90 -16.04 1.30
C TYR A 619 -18.28 -17.31 2.08
N GLU A 620 -19.54 -17.75 2.02
CA GLU A 620 -20.02 -18.94 2.73
C GLU A 620 -19.28 -20.22 2.35
N ASN A 621 -18.80 -20.32 1.10
CA ASN A 621 -18.01 -21.45 0.65
C ASN A 621 -16.55 -21.33 1.08
N GLU A 622 -15.94 -20.17 0.80
CA GLU A 622 -14.53 -19.91 1.10
C GLU A 622 -14.25 -20.01 2.61
N ILE A 623 -15.12 -19.47 3.45
CA ILE A 623 -14.91 -19.44 4.91
C ILE A 623 -14.87 -20.86 5.50
N LYS A 624 -15.71 -21.78 5.02
CA LYS A 624 -15.73 -23.20 5.45
C LYS A 624 -14.42 -23.90 5.09
N ILE A 625 -13.90 -23.65 3.89
CA ILE A 625 -12.61 -24.19 3.46
C ILE A 625 -11.49 -23.67 4.37
N ARG A 626 -11.51 -22.37 4.70
CA ARG A 626 -10.49 -21.78 5.60
C ARG A 626 -10.58 -22.32 7.01
N GLU A 627 -11.78 -22.58 7.52
CA GLU A 627 -11.99 -23.18 8.84
C GLU A 627 -11.44 -24.61 8.87
N LEU A 628 -11.85 -25.46 7.93
CA LEU A 628 -11.39 -26.85 7.82
C LEU A 628 -9.87 -26.97 7.66
N MET A 629 -9.28 -26.06 6.89
CA MET A 629 -7.85 -26.02 6.66
C MET A 629 -7.10 -25.18 7.71
N ASN A 630 -7.78 -24.63 8.72
CA ASN A 630 -7.21 -23.80 9.77
C ASN A 630 -6.39 -22.59 9.24
N TYR A 631 -6.89 -21.84 8.26
CA TYR A 631 -6.28 -20.62 7.72
C TYR A 631 -6.93 -19.34 8.26
N PRO A 632 -6.28 -18.15 8.13
CA PRO A 632 -6.90 -16.88 8.51
C PRO A 632 -8.28 -16.69 7.88
N PRO A 633 -9.32 -16.30 8.66
CA PRO A 633 -9.24 -15.65 9.98
C PRO A 633 -9.20 -16.59 11.21
N PHE A 634 -9.23 -17.90 11.04
CA PHE A 634 -9.31 -18.87 12.16
C PHE A 634 -7.96 -19.15 12.84
N SER A 635 -6.86 -18.92 12.13
CA SER A 635 -5.51 -19.00 12.66
C SER A 635 -4.68 -17.79 12.28
N LYS A 636 -3.49 -17.69 12.86
CA LYS A 636 -2.46 -16.75 12.45
C LYS A 636 -1.31 -17.48 11.78
N LEU A 637 -0.66 -16.79 10.85
CA LEU A 637 0.54 -17.24 10.18
C LEU A 637 1.70 -16.35 10.58
N LEU A 638 2.84 -16.94 10.94
CA LEU A 638 4.12 -16.25 11.10
C LEU A 638 5.12 -16.86 10.13
N VAL A 639 5.61 -16.05 9.19
CA VAL A 639 6.61 -16.47 8.22
C VAL A 639 7.97 -15.91 8.59
N ILE A 640 8.91 -16.81 8.82
CA ILE A 640 10.33 -16.51 9.05
C ILE A 640 11.04 -16.67 7.72
N ASN A 641 11.39 -15.55 7.09
CA ASN A 641 12.15 -15.52 5.85
C ASN A 641 13.62 -15.22 6.13
N ALA A 642 14.51 -16.00 5.53
CA ALA A 642 15.94 -15.77 5.56
C ALA A 642 16.51 -15.64 4.14
N THR A 643 17.40 -14.67 3.93
CA THR A 643 18.02 -14.41 2.62
C THR A 643 19.53 -14.32 2.71
N SER A 644 20.24 -14.93 1.77
CA SER A 644 21.71 -14.91 1.69
C SER A 644 22.20 -15.09 0.26
N ILE A 645 23.38 -14.55 -0.06
CA ILE A 645 24.07 -14.80 -1.34
C ILE A 645 24.58 -16.25 -1.41
N LYS A 646 24.87 -16.87 -0.26
CA LYS A 646 25.42 -18.22 -0.16
C LYS A 646 24.31 -19.22 0.19
N GLU A 647 23.91 -20.01 -0.80
CA GLU A 647 22.78 -20.94 -0.68
C GLU A 647 23.03 -22.07 0.34
N ARG A 648 24.20 -22.72 0.31
CA ARG A 648 24.48 -23.87 1.21
C ARG A 648 24.41 -23.49 2.69
N GLU A 649 25.08 -22.41 3.06
CA GLU A 649 25.07 -21.89 4.43
C GLU A 649 23.66 -21.48 4.88
N LEU A 650 22.84 -20.94 3.96
CA LEU A 650 21.45 -20.60 4.24
C LEU A 650 20.59 -21.85 4.52
N ILE A 651 20.78 -22.91 3.74
CA ILE A 651 20.06 -24.18 3.91
C ILE A 651 20.41 -24.81 5.26
N GLU A 652 21.70 -24.90 5.59
CA GLU A 652 22.18 -25.42 6.87
C GLU A 652 21.62 -24.62 8.04
N ALA A 653 21.65 -23.28 7.95
CA ALA A 653 21.13 -22.40 8.99
C ALA A 653 19.60 -22.55 9.18
N MET A 654 18.85 -22.66 8.09
CA MET A 654 17.40 -22.83 8.15
C MET A 654 16.98 -24.22 8.65
N ASN A 655 17.72 -25.26 8.32
CA ASN A 655 17.51 -26.60 8.87
C ASN A 655 17.77 -26.63 10.37
N TYR A 656 18.89 -26.03 10.82
CA TYR A 656 19.21 -25.94 12.24
C TYR A 656 18.19 -25.12 13.02
N LEU A 657 17.75 -23.97 12.47
CA LEU A 657 16.65 -23.20 13.03
C LEU A 657 15.37 -24.06 13.12
N GLY A 658 15.05 -24.80 12.05
CA GLY A 658 13.91 -25.70 12.03
C GLY A 658 13.89 -26.70 13.19
N ILE A 659 15.03 -27.28 13.55
CA ILE A 659 15.18 -28.23 14.67
C ILE A 659 14.95 -27.52 16.01
N LYS A 660 15.59 -26.37 16.24
CA LYS A 660 15.38 -25.58 17.48
C LYS A 660 13.92 -25.17 17.65
N LEU A 661 13.25 -24.80 16.55
CA LEU A 661 11.83 -24.46 16.58
C LEU A 661 10.95 -25.67 16.92
N ASP A 662 11.29 -26.88 16.44
CA ASP A 662 10.55 -28.10 16.80
C ASP A 662 10.60 -28.39 18.30
N ASP A 663 11.74 -28.14 18.94
CA ASP A 663 11.87 -28.33 20.39
C ASP A 663 10.99 -27.36 21.17
N ILE A 664 10.91 -26.09 20.74
CA ILE A 664 10.02 -25.09 21.35
C ILE A 664 8.56 -25.47 21.12
N LEU A 665 8.20 -25.91 19.91
CA LEU A 665 6.83 -26.23 19.55
C LEU A 665 6.26 -27.45 20.30
N LYS A 666 7.09 -28.28 20.94
CA LYS A 666 6.62 -29.33 21.87
C LYS A 666 5.80 -28.75 23.03
N GLU A 667 6.09 -27.52 23.45
CA GLU A 667 5.35 -26.81 24.50
C GLU A 667 4.10 -26.11 23.98
N PHE A 668 3.95 -25.99 22.65
CA PHE A 668 2.86 -25.27 21.97
C PHE A 668 2.17 -26.15 20.91
N PRO A 669 1.42 -27.20 21.32
CA PRO A 669 0.81 -28.17 20.39
C PRO A 669 -0.21 -27.56 19.42
N GLN A 670 -0.74 -26.38 19.73
CA GLN A 670 -1.66 -25.61 18.90
C GLN A 670 -1.00 -24.88 17.72
N VAL A 671 0.34 -24.94 17.60
CA VAL A 671 1.10 -24.32 16.51
C VAL A 671 1.84 -25.39 15.71
N SER A 672 1.56 -25.39 14.41
CA SER A 672 2.18 -26.29 13.44
C SER A 672 3.29 -25.57 12.67
N LYS A 673 4.39 -26.28 12.38
CA LYS A 673 5.49 -25.81 11.53
C LYS A 673 5.41 -26.42 10.14
N LEU A 674 5.67 -25.61 9.13
CA LEU A 674 5.83 -26.01 7.74
C LEU A 674 7.18 -25.51 7.21
N GLY A 675 7.85 -26.33 6.42
CA GLY A 675 9.24 -26.09 6.00
C GLY A 675 10.26 -26.56 7.04
N PRO A 676 11.56 -26.21 6.89
CA PRO A 676 12.11 -25.18 6.00
C PRO A 676 12.05 -25.53 4.52
N CYS A 677 11.71 -24.56 3.67
CA CYS A 677 11.67 -24.73 2.21
C CYS A 677 12.12 -23.47 1.46
N SER A 678 12.43 -23.61 0.16
CA SER A 678 12.67 -22.46 -0.71
C SER A 678 11.38 -21.66 -0.92
N CYS A 679 11.46 -20.33 -0.92
CA CYS A 679 10.34 -19.47 -1.30
C CYS A 679 9.84 -19.78 -2.73
N GLY A 680 8.61 -19.36 -3.06
CA GLY A 680 8.04 -19.47 -4.41
C GLY A 680 8.96 -18.86 -5.47
N VAL A 681 9.54 -17.71 -5.15
CA VAL A 681 10.68 -17.14 -5.88
C VAL A 681 11.97 -17.41 -5.12
N SER A 682 12.71 -18.43 -5.58
CA SER A 682 13.91 -18.96 -4.89
C SER A 682 15.10 -17.99 -4.85
N LYS A 683 15.22 -17.05 -5.80
CA LYS A 683 16.34 -16.09 -5.89
C LYS A 683 15.90 -14.72 -6.39
N ILE A 684 16.27 -13.65 -5.69
CA ILE A 684 16.01 -12.25 -6.08
C ILE A 684 17.30 -11.45 -5.91
N LYS A 685 17.68 -10.66 -6.93
CA LYS A 685 18.89 -9.80 -6.90
C LYS A 685 20.15 -10.54 -6.40
N ASN A 686 20.33 -11.78 -6.86
CA ASN A 686 21.41 -12.69 -6.47
C ASN A 686 21.39 -13.24 -5.02
N GLU A 687 20.35 -12.97 -4.24
CA GLU A 687 20.15 -13.54 -2.91
C GLU A 687 19.13 -14.69 -2.97
N TYR A 688 19.50 -15.84 -2.43
CA TYR A 688 18.64 -17.01 -2.24
C TYR A 688 17.69 -16.76 -1.08
N ARG A 689 16.48 -17.31 -1.15
CA ARG A 689 15.40 -17.08 -0.18
C ARG A 689 14.82 -18.39 0.33
N TRP A 690 14.83 -18.56 1.64
CA TRP A 690 14.26 -19.70 2.35
C TRP A 690 13.30 -19.25 3.42
N GLN A 691 12.29 -20.07 3.71
CA GLN A 691 11.24 -19.74 4.65
C GLN A 691 10.85 -20.91 5.56
N ILE A 692 10.40 -20.58 6.77
CA ILE A 692 9.66 -21.44 7.68
C ILE A 692 8.33 -20.74 7.96
N ILE A 693 7.24 -21.50 7.92
CA ILE A 693 5.89 -20.98 8.18
C ILE A 693 5.38 -21.64 9.46
N LEU A 694 5.00 -20.82 10.44
CA LEU A 694 4.32 -21.23 11.66
C LEU A 694 2.84 -20.90 11.52
N LYS A 695 1.97 -21.85 11.85
CA LYS A 695 0.52 -21.76 11.65
C LYS A 695 -0.22 -22.27 12.88
N GLY A 696 -1.08 -21.43 13.45
CA GLY A 696 -1.88 -21.80 14.61
C GLY A 696 -2.30 -20.60 15.45
N GLU A 697 -2.55 -20.82 16.73
CA GLU A 697 -2.84 -19.76 17.69
C GLU A 697 -1.56 -19.08 18.15
N LEU A 698 -1.23 -17.96 17.51
CA LEU A 698 -0.05 -17.16 17.83
C LEU A 698 -0.42 -16.01 18.78
N ASN A 699 0.17 -16.00 19.97
CA ASN A 699 0.11 -14.91 20.95
C ASN A 699 1.42 -14.11 20.97
N ASP A 700 1.46 -13.01 21.74
CA ASP A 700 2.65 -12.14 21.78
C ASP A 700 3.87 -12.84 22.40
N GLU A 701 3.65 -13.77 23.33
CA GLU A 701 4.71 -14.53 23.99
C GLU A 701 5.43 -15.46 23.01
N ILE A 702 4.69 -16.34 22.33
CA ILE A 702 5.27 -17.25 21.34
C ILE A 702 5.91 -16.47 20.19
N ASN A 703 5.27 -15.39 19.72
CA ASN A 703 5.82 -14.58 18.64
C ASN A 703 7.18 -13.95 19.00
N ASN A 704 7.32 -13.46 20.24
CA ASN A 704 8.59 -12.92 20.73
C ASN A 704 9.64 -14.01 20.95
N LEU A 705 9.24 -15.18 21.47
CA LEU A 705 10.13 -16.33 21.61
C LEU A 705 10.68 -16.77 20.24
N MET A 706 9.79 -16.98 19.26
CA MET A 706 10.16 -17.36 17.88
C MET A 706 11.06 -16.30 17.22
N LYS A 707 10.76 -15.01 17.42
CA LYS A 707 11.61 -13.90 16.97
C LYS A 707 13.02 -14.03 17.55
N ASN A 708 13.14 -14.11 18.87
CA ASN A 708 14.43 -14.11 19.55
C ASN A 708 15.27 -15.32 19.15
N THR A 709 14.66 -16.52 19.13
CA THR A 709 15.32 -17.76 18.68
C THR A 709 15.82 -17.66 17.24
N ALA A 710 15.02 -17.07 16.33
CA ALA A 710 15.43 -16.90 14.93
C ALA A 710 16.63 -15.94 14.81
N TYR A 711 16.59 -14.80 15.50
CA TYR A 711 17.69 -13.82 15.47
C TYR A 711 18.97 -14.35 16.11
N GLU A 712 18.89 -15.03 17.24
CA GLU A 712 20.05 -15.61 17.94
C GLU A 712 20.68 -16.71 17.10
N THR A 713 19.88 -17.69 16.65
CA THR A 713 20.36 -18.88 15.93
C THR A 713 20.99 -18.53 14.59
N LEU A 714 20.34 -17.71 13.77
CA LEU A 714 20.86 -17.39 12.44
C LEU A 714 22.11 -16.50 12.50
N LYS A 715 22.24 -15.70 13.56
CA LYS A 715 23.43 -14.87 13.78
C LYS A 715 24.62 -15.66 14.31
N GLU A 716 24.39 -16.66 15.17
CA GLU A 716 25.41 -17.61 15.62
C GLU A 716 26.08 -18.31 14.43
N ILE A 717 25.30 -18.66 13.41
CA ILE A 717 25.80 -19.37 12.23
C ILE A 717 26.48 -18.42 11.25
N ASN A 718 25.82 -17.31 10.88
CA ASN A 718 26.41 -16.36 9.94
C ASN A 718 25.80 -14.95 10.02
N ASN A 719 26.65 -13.95 10.28
CA ASN A 719 26.28 -12.52 10.27
C ASN A 719 25.80 -11.99 8.89
N GLY A 720 26.00 -12.74 7.80
CA GLY A 720 25.58 -12.36 6.45
C GLY A 720 24.12 -12.72 6.10
N ILE A 721 23.43 -13.50 6.93
CA ILE A 721 22.03 -13.89 6.70
C ILE A 721 21.11 -12.75 7.14
N LYS A 722 20.27 -12.26 6.23
CA LYS A 722 19.22 -11.28 6.56
C LYS A 722 17.93 -12.00 6.92
N ILE A 723 17.30 -11.56 8.00
CA ILE A 723 16.09 -12.17 8.55
C ILE A 723 14.93 -11.19 8.37
N SER A 724 13.79 -11.70 7.93
CA SER A 724 12.54 -10.96 7.84
C SER A 724 11.40 -11.79 8.43
N LEU A 725 10.71 -11.21 9.40
CA LEU A 725 9.51 -11.79 10.00
C LEU A 725 8.26 -11.15 9.39
N ASP A 726 7.22 -11.93 9.15
CA ASP A 726 5.94 -11.42 8.65
C ASP A 726 4.76 -12.15 9.28
N ILE A 727 3.89 -11.40 9.96
CA ILE A 727 2.65 -11.91 10.56
C ILE A 727 1.50 -11.70 9.59
N ASN A 728 0.76 -12.78 9.30
CA ASN A 728 -0.31 -12.84 8.32
C ASN A 728 0.12 -12.22 6.99
N PRO A 729 1.13 -12.81 6.32
CA PRO A 729 1.62 -12.27 5.06
C PRO A 729 0.50 -12.25 4.03
N ASN A 730 0.53 -11.26 3.14
CA ASN A 730 -0.41 -11.22 2.02
C ASN A 730 -0.18 -12.37 1.05
N SER A 731 1.06 -12.83 0.89
CA SER A 731 1.37 -13.96 0.03
C SER A 731 2.44 -14.86 0.65
N LEU A 732 2.34 -16.16 0.39
CA LEU A 732 3.30 -17.17 0.82
C LEU A 732 4.41 -17.43 -0.22
N MET A 733 4.49 -16.59 -1.27
CA MET A 733 5.41 -16.73 -2.41
C MET A 733 6.78 -16.05 -2.26
#